data_AF-A0A2N2MX54-F1
#
_entry.id   AF-A0A2N2MX54-F1
#
_cell.length_a   1.000
_cell.length_b   1.000
_cell.length_c   1.000
_cell.angle_alpha   90.00
_cell.angle_beta   90.00
_cell.angle_gamma   90.00
#
_symmetry.space_group_name_H-M   'P 1'
#
loop_
_entity.id
_entity.type
_entity.pdbx_description
1 polymer ?
#
loop_
_entity_poly.entity_id
_entity_poly.type
_entity_poly.pdbx_seq_one_letter_code
_entity_poly.pdbx_strand_id
1 'polypeptide(L)'
;MKIFLSSKLFVPLVLFFFCFLSFGIFIPFLGLYSDDWIFLSTFQKFGHEGLTQYFQTNRPIWGWLYHLTLPIFGKSVILWHIFALLAQFSCALALRRLIILLWPGKPIKALIGGILFIVFPGFTLLPISITFGHIYFVYLFFFLSTIFMIKAVERNKYYPLFLGCSLFFTLMNLLMMEYFFCLTFIQPFLLWILFKGNKSSIKYTLHQIIRFYWPWILIIIGVTIWRLFIFNYQTFNYSFTTLDILKTNPLSGVAAILKAYFEDLFITGIAAWFEPISFILGKINQPKIFLASIIFTVIGVISTFLILLFLSQRQTETENKTSFELKGLLLSFIALSLAGWPFWVTGLDVTLNGLYSRFTLPFILGSCLLVISILELITKPILRLVIVSILIGLSLGKNLLVMNEFRQEYILVSSYMNQLHERIPDLKPGAFIISNSLPFSYFSYATLTSMVDWAYSPQNTGMDLDHVFVYSNDRVDDLSKPTYKYENVSFKFESTISNSISSVTLYDYDVEPIGFNSCFTILDQSNIPYYVDHISDQSNIFVPFSDINNISENFDSETEELFQKFFPKKNAKKWCLNFETLAKLQAVNDHQIIMENYVDGLQPFYTPEILPYLDAFARNKNWTKVDRILETMNKTSPDFVCTFITDYSIKLKELEFDNNVFEKFNQINQCNAAYD
;
A
#
# COMPACT_ATOMS: atom_id res chain seq x y z
N MET A 1 -12.96 21.31 -33.07
CA MET A 1 -13.10 21.62 -31.63
C MET A 1 -14.57 21.66 -31.14
N LYS A 2 -15.49 22.45 -31.71
CA LYS A 2 -16.92 22.50 -31.29
C LYS A 2 -17.67 21.15 -31.35
N ILE A 3 -17.33 20.26 -32.29
CA ILE A 3 -17.96 18.94 -32.46
C ILE A 3 -17.52 17.91 -31.41
N PHE A 4 -16.24 17.95 -31.00
CA PHE A 4 -15.73 17.06 -29.94
C PHE A 4 -16.34 17.39 -28.56
N LEU A 5 -16.67 18.67 -28.36
CA LEU A 5 -17.16 19.26 -27.11
C LEU A 5 -18.68 19.17 -26.88
N SER A 6 -19.48 18.81 -27.90
CA SER A 6 -20.90 18.44 -27.71
C SER A 6 -21.12 16.92 -27.65
N SER A 7 -20.04 16.15 -27.76
CA SER A 7 -20.10 14.69 -27.82
C SER A 7 -20.45 14.11 -26.44
N LYS A 8 -21.20 13.00 -26.44
CA LYS A 8 -21.46 12.19 -25.23
C LYS A 8 -20.16 11.68 -24.57
N LEU A 9 -19.00 11.81 -25.23
CA LEU A 9 -17.68 11.39 -24.76
C LEU A 9 -16.94 12.46 -23.92
N PHE A 10 -17.30 13.75 -23.99
CA PHE A 10 -16.52 14.80 -23.32
C PHE A 10 -16.41 14.57 -21.81
N VAL A 11 -17.52 14.24 -21.15
CA VAL A 11 -17.56 14.00 -19.71
C VAL A 11 -16.72 12.78 -19.29
N PRO A 12 -16.88 11.58 -19.91
CA PRO A 12 -15.98 10.47 -19.66
C PRO A 12 -14.50 10.80 -19.84
N LEU A 13 -14.15 11.61 -20.85
CA LEU A 13 -12.77 12.04 -21.06
C LEU A 13 -12.26 12.96 -19.95
N VAL A 14 -13.09 13.87 -19.43
CA VAL A 14 -12.73 14.71 -18.28
C VAL A 14 -12.49 13.85 -17.04
N LEU A 15 -13.38 12.90 -16.74
CA LEU A 15 -13.19 11.99 -15.61
C LEU A 15 -11.92 11.13 -15.78
N PHE A 16 -11.68 10.62 -16.98
CA PHE A 16 -10.47 9.84 -17.27
C PHE A 16 -9.20 10.69 -17.14
N PHE A 17 -9.25 11.95 -17.56
CA PHE A 17 -8.15 12.90 -17.36
C PHE A 17 -7.79 13.07 -15.88
N PHE A 18 -8.78 13.24 -14.99
CA PHE A 18 -8.50 13.33 -13.55
C PHE A 18 -8.02 12.00 -12.94
N CYS A 19 -8.51 10.84 -13.41
CA CYS A 19 -7.97 9.54 -13.03
C CYS A 19 -6.50 9.40 -13.45
N PHE A 20 -6.20 9.76 -14.69
CA PHE A 20 -4.85 9.69 -15.25
C PHE A 20 -3.88 10.64 -14.53
N LEU A 21 -4.31 11.88 -14.23
CA LEU A 21 -3.50 12.80 -13.44
C LEU A 21 -3.26 12.27 -12.02
N SER A 22 -4.28 11.72 -11.36
CA SER A 22 -4.14 11.26 -9.97
C SER A 22 -3.22 10.04 -9.83
N PHE A 23 -3.33 9.08 -10.74
CA PHE A 23 -2.70 7.76 -10.59
C PHE A 23 -1.96 7.28 -11.84
N GLY A 24 -2.42 7.65 -13.03
CA GLY A 24 -1.92 7.13 -14.31
C GLY A 24 -0.47 7.49 -14.64
N ILE A 25 0.00 8.67 -14.24
CA ILE A 25 1.37 9.16 -14.53
C ILE A 25 2.44 8.24 -13.94
N PHE A 26 2.19 7.68 -12.74
CA PHE A 26 3.18 6.90 -12.01
C PHE A 26 3.19 5.41 -12.37
N ILE A 27 2.19 4.90 -13.09
CA ILE A 27 2.04 3.46 -13.39
C ILE A 27 3.33 2.78 -13.85
N PRO A 28 4.14 3.34 -14.78
CA PRO A 28 5.38 2.69 -15.24
C PRO A 28 6.49 2.57 -14.17
N PHE A 29 6.33 3.24 -13.03
CA PHE A 29 7.33 3.34 -11.96
C PHE A 29 6.90 2.63 -10.67
N LEU A 30 5.77 1.91 -10.69
CA LEU A 30 5.23 1.20 -9.53
C LEU A 30 5.48 -0.30 -9.64
N GLY A 31 5.61 -0.94 -8.48
CA GLY A 31 5.64 -2.40 -8.32
C GLY A 31 4.29 -2.96 -7.85
N LEU A 32 4.36 -4.14 -7.23
CA LEU A 32 3.28 -4.72 -6.43
C LEU A 32 3.59 -4.55 -4.95
N TYR A 33 2.56 -4.56 -4.11
CA TYR A 33 2.68 -4.22 -2.68
C TYR A 33 1.74 -5.08 -1.84
N SER A 34 2.10 -5.30 -0.57
CA SER A 34 1.24 -5.97 0.41
C SER A 34 0.57 -7.26 -0.13
N ASP A 35 -0.74 -7.40 0.05
CA ASP A 35 -1.52 -8.57 -0.34
C ASP A 35 -1.49 -8.89 -1.85
N ASP A 36 -1.13 -7.93 -2.73
CA ASP A 36 -0.99 -8.20 -4.17
C ASP A 36 0.01 -9.32 -4.43
N TRP A 37 1.11 -9.34 -3.67
CA TRP A 37 2.12 -10.39 -3.76
C TRP A 37 1.60 -11.74 -3.28
N ILE A 38 0.84 -11.74 -2.19
CA ILE A 38 0.27 -12.97 -1.63
C ILE A 38 -0.70 -13.59 -2.63
N PHE A 39 -1.60 -12.80 -3.22
CA PHE A 39 -2.56 -13.31 -4.20
C PHE A 39 -1.89 -13.79 -5.49
N LEU A 40 -0.91 -13.02 -5.99
CA LEU A 40 -0.22 -13.38 -7.23
C LEU A 40 0.62 -14.65 -7.04
N SER A 41 1.47 -14.72 -6.01
CA SER A 41 2.29 -15.89 -5.71
C SER A 41 1.43 -17.14 -5.47
N THR A 42 0.36 -17.02 -4.68
CA THR A 42 -0.60 -18.11 -4.43
C THR A 42 -1.14 -18.67 -5.74
N PHE A 43 -1.57 -17.81 -6.67
CA PHE A 43 -2.10 -18.28 -7.94
C PHE A 43 -1.02 -18.85 -8.87
N GLN A 44 0.19 -18.30 -8.86
CA GLN A 44 1.27 -18.78 -9.71
C GLN A 44 1.79 -20.15 -9.25
N LYS A 45 1.86 -20.40 -7.94
CA LYS A 45 2.28 -21.69 -7.38
C LYS A 45 1.17 -22.74 -7.37
N PHE A 46 -0.04 -22.34 -6.97
CA PHE A 46 -1.11 -23.29 -6.61
C PHE A 46 -2.34 -23.20 -7.51
N GLY A 47 -2.31 -22.34 -8.53
CA GLY A 47 -3.42 -22.13 -9.44
C GLY A 47 -4.71 -21.67 -8.75
N HIS A 48 -5.84 -22.06 -9.33
CA HIS A 48 -7.16 -21.77 -8.79
C HIS A 48 -7.45 -22.47 -7.47
N GLU A 49 -6.82 -23.61 -7.21
CA GLU A 49 -7.04 -24.36 -5.97
C GLU A 49 -6.47 -23.61 -4.76
N GLY A 50 -5.24 -23.10 -4.84
CA GLY A 50 -4.66 -22.32 -3.74
C GLY A 50 -5.41 -21.01 -3.49
N LEU A 51 -5.94 -20.34 -4.52
CA LEU A 51 -6.82 -19.19 -4.33
C LEU A 51 -8.10 -19.57 -3.57
N THR A 52 -8.70 -20.72 -3.91
CA THR A 52 -9.90 -21.21 -3.22
C THR A 52 -9.57 -21.47 -1.75
N GLN A 53 -8.46 -22.13 -1.46
CA GLN A 53 -8.02 -22.42 -0.09
C GLN A 53 -7.64 -21.17 0.70
N TYR A 54 -7.07 -20.16 0.04
CA TYR A 54 -6.78 -18.88 0.67
C TYR A 54 -8.08 -18.14 1.02
N PHE A 55 -9.04 -18.07 0.09
CA PHE A 55 -10.26 -17.29 0.28
C PHE A 55 -11.35 -18.02 1.08
N GLN A 56 -11.29 -19.34 1.24
CA GLN A 56 -12.32 -20.11 1.96
C GLN A 56 -12.52 -19.67 3.41
N THR A 57 -11.45 -19.22 4.07
CA THR A 57 -11.48 -18.78 5.47
C THR A 57 -11.77 -17.29 5.62
N ASN A 58 -11.72 -16.50 4.55
CA ASN A 58 -11.89 -15.05 4.67
C ASN A 58 -13.11 -14.56 3.89
N ARG A 59 -13.10 -14.73 2.55
CA ARG A 59 -14.09 -14.16 1.63
C ARG A 59 -14.22 -15.05 0.38
N PRO A 60 -14.87 -16.23 0.46
CA PRO A 60 -14.85 -17.23 -0.60
C PRO A 60 -15.41 -16.72 -1.93
N ILE A 61 -16.50 -15.95 -1.88
CA ILE A 61 -17.14 -15.39 -3.09
C ILE A 61 -16.30 -14.26 -3.70
N TRP A 62 -15.51 -13.55 -2.89
CA TRP A 62 -14.57 -12.54 -3.40
C TRP A 62 -13.44 -13.19 -4.19
N GLY A 63 -12.98 -14.36 -3.75
CA GLY A 63 -12.00 -15.19 -4.47
C GLY A 63 -12.39 -15.47 -5.92
N TRP A 64 -13.69 -15.56 -6.24
CA TRP A 64 -14.14 -15.76 -7.62
C TRP A 64 -13.70 -14.64 -8.58
N LEU A 65 -13.57 -13.40 -8.11
CA LEU A 65 -13.03 -12.33 -8.93
C LEU A 65 -11.56 -12.58 -9.26
N TYR A 66 -10.77 -13.04 -8.27
CA TYR A 66 -9.36 -13.37 -8.45
C TYR A 66 -9.17 -14.56 -9.40
N HIS A 67 -10.05 -15.57 -9.34
CA HIS A 67 -10.05 -16.68 -10.29
C HIS A 67 -10.22 -16.21 -11.74
N LEU A 68 -10.98 -15.13 -11.95
CA LEU A 68 -11.21 -14.56 -13.28
C LEU A 68 -10.06 -13.66 -13.74
N THR A 69 -9.57 -12.79 -12.86
CA THR A 69 -8.64 -11.72 -13.26
C THR A 69 -7.18 -12.16 -13.26
N LEU A 70 -6.75 -13.03 -12.34
CA LEU A 70 -5.36 -13.47 -12.24
C LEU A 70 -4.86 -14.22 -13.49
N PRO A 71 -5.64 -15.12 -14.13
CA PRO A 71 -5.25 -15.71 -15.40
C PRO A 71 -5.15 -14.70 -16.55
N ILE A 72 -5.95 -13.62 -16.53
CA ILE A 72 -6.01 -12.63 -17.61
C ILE A 72 -4.80 -11.70 -17.57
N PHE A 73 -4.49 -11.15 -16.39
CA PHE A 73 -3.42 -10.16 -16.23
C PHE A 73 -2.07 -10.79 -15.85
N GLY A 74 -2.10 -11.95 -15.18
CA GLY A 74 -0.92 -12.74 -14.82
C GLY A 74 0.14 -11.94 -14.07
N LYS A 75 1.40 -12.14 -14.47
CA LYS A 75 2.58 -11.47 -13.89
C LYS A 75 2.76 -10.01 -14.36
N SER A 76 1.78 -9.38 -15.04
CA SER A 76 1.93 -8.04 -15.61
C SER A 76 1.54 -6.93 -14.63
N VAL A 77 2.55 -6.29 -14.02
CA VAL A 77 2.37 -5.20 -13.05
C VAL A 77 1.59 -4.02 -13.65
N ILE A 78 1.94 -3.60 -14.87
CA ILE A 78 1.30 -2.46 -15.53
C ILE A 78 -0.20 -2.72 -15.76
N LEU A 79 -0.58 -3.93 -16.17
CA LEU A 79 -1.98 -4.25 -16.41
C LEU A 79 -2.81 -4.22 -15.11
N TRP A 80 -2.24 -4.62 -13.98
CA TRP A 80 -2.90 -4.52 -12.67
C TRP A 80 -3.16 -3.09 -12.24
N HIS A 81 -2.19 -2.20 -12.41
CA HIS A 81 -2.38 -0.77 -12.15
C HIS A 81 -3.42 -0.13 -13.08
N ILE A 82 -3.44 -0.52 -14.36
CA ILE A 82 -4.48 -0.10 -15.30
C ILE A 82 -5.85 -0.62 -14.87
N PHE A 83 -5.95 -1.88 -14.44
CA PHE A 83 -7.18 -2.47 -13.92
C PHE A 83 -7.72 -1.69 -12.72
N ALA A 84 -6.88 -1.38 -11.73
CA ALA A 84 -7.27 -0.59 -10.56
C ALA A 84 -7.77 0.80 -10.94
N LEU A 85 -7.05 1.50 -11.84
CA LEU A 85 -7.43 2.81 -12.35
C LEU A 85 -8.80 2.76 -13.07
N LEU A 86 -9.02 1.74 -13.92
CA LEU A 86 -10.27 1.56 -14.64
C LEU A 86 -11.44 1.17 -13.72
N ALA A 87 -11.19 0.41 -12.66
CA ALA A 87 -12.19 0.09 -11.65
C ALA A 87 -12.65 1.36 -10.91
N GLN A 88 -11.71 2.21 -10.47
CA GLN A 88 -12.01 3.49 -9.84
C GLN A 88 -12.73 4.44 -10.81
N PHE A 89 -12.26 4.55 -12.06
CA PHE A 89 -12.89 5.35 -13.11
C PHE A 89 -14.35 4.91 -13.36
N SER A 90 -14.60 3.60 -13.37
CA SER A 90 -15.94 3.04 -13.55
C SER A 90 -16.87 3.39 -12.38
N CYS A 91 -16.35 3.38 -11.14
CA CYS A 91 -17.09 3.85 -9.97
C CYS A 91 -17.44 5.34 -10.05
N ALA A 92 -16.51 6.18 -10.50
CA ALA A 92 -16.76 7.61 -10.70
C ALA A 92 -17.85 7.87 -11.74
N LEU A 93 -17.86 7.12 -12.85
CA LEU A 93 -18.94 7.15 -13.84
C LEU A 93 -20.27 6.70 -13.26
N ALA A 94 -20.27 5.64 -12.45
CA ALA A 94 -21.46 5.11 -11.81
C ALA A 94 -22.03 6.10 -10.77
N LEU A 95 -21.20 6.69 -9.92
CA LEU A 95 -21.61 7.75 -8.99
C LEU A 95 -22.21 8.94 -9.72
N ARG A 96 -21.54 9.43 -10.78
CA ARG A 96 -22.08 10.50 -11.60
C ARG A 96 -23.45 10.12 -12.16
N ARG A 97 -23.61 8.89 -12.66
CA ARG A 97 -24.89 8.40 -13.18
C ARG A 97 -25.96 8.36 -12.10
N LEU A 98 -25.62 7.93 -10.88
CA LEU A 98 -26.51 7.92 -9.73
C LEU A 98 -27.00 9.34 -9.39
N ILE A 99 -26.09 10.33 -9.32
CA ILE A 99 -26.46 11.73 -9.06
C ILE A 99 -27.40 12.26 -10.15
N ILE A 100 -27.17 11.95 -11.43
CA ILE A 100 -28.05 12.38 -12.52
C ILE A 100 -29.43 11.73 -12.44
N LEU A 101 -29.53 10.48 -12.00
CA LEU A 101 -30.83 9.82 -11.85
C LEU A 101 -31.66 10.44 -10.72
N LEU A 102 -31.00 10.85 -9.64
CA LEU A 102 -31.65 11.52 -8.51
C LEU A 102 -31.97 12.99 -8.81
N TRP A 103 -31.10 13.68 -9.57
CA TRP A 103 -31.23 15.09 -9.92
C TRP A 103 -30.89 15.35 -11.40
N PRO A 104 -31.80 15.05 -12.34
CA PRO A 104 -31.54 15.12 -13.79
C PRO A 104 -31.11 16.50 -14.30
N GLY A 105 -31.55 17.58 -13.64
CA GLY A 105 -31.25 18.96 -14.02
C GLY A 105 -29.88 19.48 -13.57
N LYS A 106 -29.04 18.67 -12.89
CA LYS A 106 -27.77 19.10 -12.27
C LYS A 106 -26.53 18.34 -12.80
N PRO A 107 -26.25 18.36 -14.11
CA PRO A 107 -25.16 17.60 -14.73
C PRO A 107 -23.75 18.06 -14.32
N ILE A 108 -23.54 19.35 -14.04
CA ILE A 108 -22.25 19.89 -13.55
C ILE A 108 -21.95 19.33 -12.16
N LYS A 109 -22.95 19.34 -11.26
CA LYS A 109 -22.81 18.78 -9.91
C LYS A 109 -22.46 17.30 -9.95
N ALA A 110 -23.08 16.55 -10.86
CA ALA A 110 -22.76 15.15 -11.05
C ALA A 110 -21.34 14.93 -11.60
N LEU A 111 -20.84 15.81 -12.48
CA LEU A 111 -19.44 15.79 -12.92
C LEU A 111 -18.49 16.08 -11.75
N ILE A 112 -18.78 17.12 -10.96
CA ILE A 112 -18.00 17.46 -9.76
C ILE A 112 -17.95 16.25 -8.81
N GLY A 113 -19.08 15.58 -8.55
CA GLY A 113 -19.11 14.37 -7.71
C GLY A 113 -18.27 13.22 -8.26
N GLY A 114 -18.24 13.03 -9.58
CA GLY A 114 -17.34 12.07 -10.21
C GLY A 114 -15.86 12.44 -10.03
N ILE A 115 -15.50 13.72 -10.19
CA ILE A 115 -14.12 14.18 -9.99
C ILE A 115 -13.71 14.03 -8.52
N LEU A 116 -14.55 14.47 -7.58
CA LEU A 116 -14.31 14.34 -6.14
C LEU A 116 -14.12 12.88 -5.71
N PHE A 117 -14.86 11.95 -6.29
CA PHE A 117 -14.68 10.51 -6.02
C PHE A 117 -13.30 10.02 -6.44
N ILE A 118 -12.82 10.44 -7.60
CA ILE A 118 -11.50 10.06 -8.13
C ILE A 118 -10.39 10.62 -7.25
N VAL A 119 -10.49 11.92 -6.93
CA VAL A 119 -9.43 12.62 -6.20
C VAL A 119 -9.59 12.52 -4.69
N PHE A 120 -10.50 11.69 -4.17
CA PHE A 120 -10.80 11.65 -2.74
C PHE A 120 -9.51 11.43 -1.92
N PRO A 121 -9.10 12.42 -1.11
CA PRO A 121 -7.77 12.42 -0.49
C PRO A 121 -7.64 11.48 0.70
N GLY A 122 -8.75 11.01 1.28
CA GLY A 122 -8.73 10.14 2.46
C GLY A 122 -8.32 8.69 2.18
N PHE A 123 -8.22 8.29 0.91
CA PHE A 123 -7.84 6.95 0.50
C PHE A 123 -6.53 6.97 -0.29
N THR A 124 -5.50 6.28 0.20
CA THR A 124 -4.13 6.36 -0.34
C THR A 124 -3.63 5.07 -1.01
N LEU A 125 -4.43 4.01 -1.02
CA LEU A 125 -3.95 2.64 -1.28
C LEU A 125 -4.26 2.09 -2.66
N LEU A 126 -4.68 2.94 -3.62
CA LEU A 126 -4.89 2.50 -5.00
C LEU A 126 -3.66 1.80 -5.62
N PRO A 127 -2.40 2.17 -5.29
CA PRO A 127 -1.22 1.46 -5.78
C PRO A 127 -1.12 -0.01 -5.37
N ILE A 128 -1.81 -0.44 -4.31
CA ILE A 128 -2.02 -1.87 -3.99
C ILE A 128 -3.11 -2.40 -4.95
N SER A 129 -2.71 -2.46 -6.22
CA SER A 129 -3.55 -2.45 -7.41
C SER A 129 -4.43 -3.69 -7.56
N ILE A 130 -3.92 -4.88 -7.26
CA ILE A 130 -4.72 -6.12 -7.36
C ILE A 130 -5.82 -6.03 -6.30
N THR A 131 -5.44 -5.79 -5.05
CA THR A 131 -6.34 -5.77 -3.91
C THR A 131 -7.41 -4.69 -4.06
N PHE A 132 -7.03 -3.42 -4.19
CA PHE A 132 -8.01 -2.34 -4.23
C PHE A 132 -8.69 -2.20 -5.58
N GLY A 133 -8.09 -2.67 -6.68
CA GLY A 133 -8.81 -2.80 -7.94
C GLY A 133 -10.04 -3.71 -7.79
N HIS A 134 -9.88 -4.85 -7.12
CA HIS A 134 -11.01 -5.74 -6.81
C HIS A 134 -12.00 -5.12 -5.82
N ILE A 135 -11.54 -4.41 -4.78
CA ILE A 135 -12.47 -3.74 -3.83
C ILE A 135 -13.28 -2.64 -4.53
N TYR A 136 -12.66 -1.82 -5.41
CA TYR A 136 -13.39 -0.86 -6.24
C TYR A 136 -14.36 -1.58 -7.20
N PHE A 137 -14.03 -2.76 -7.69
CA PHE A 137 -14.96 -3.55 -8.50
C PHE A 137 -16.20 -3.99 -7.71
N VAL A 138 -16.03 -4.36 -6.43
CA VAL A 138 -17.18 -4.61 -5.53
C VAL A 138 -17.96 -3.32 -5.24
N TYR A 139 -17.28 -2.19 -5.06
CA TYR A 139 -17.94 -0.88 -4.91
C TYR A 139 -18.78 -0.52 -6.15
N LEU A 140 -18.28 -0.87 -7.35
CA LEU A 140 -19.04 -0.73 -8.59
C LEU A 140 -20.32 -1.59 -8.57
N PHE A 141 -20.28 -2.81 -8.03
CA PHE A 141 -21.50 -3.62 -7.85
C PHE A 141 -22.52 -2.93 -6.94
N PHE A 142 -22.09 -2.31 -5.84
CA PHE A 142 -22.99 -1.49 -5.02
C PHE A 142 -23.63 -0.34 -5.83
N PHE A 143 -22.85 0.40 -6.61
CA PHE A 143 -23.38 1.48 -7.43
C PHE A 143 -24.34 0.97 -8.52
N LEU A 144 -23.97 -0.10 -9.23
CA LEU A 144 -24.80 -0.71 -10.27
C LEU A 144 -26.11 -1.24 -9.69
N SER A 145 -26.06 -1.95 -8.56
CA SER A 145 -27.24 -2.38 -7.81
C SER A 145 -28.21 -1.21 -7.59
N THR A 146 -27.69 -0.10 -7.08
CA THR A 146 -28.47 1.10 -6.76
C THR A 146 -29.02 1.78 -8.02
N ILE A 147 -28.22 1.91 -9.07
CA ILE A 147 -28.63 2.49 -10.36
C ILE A 147 -29.75 1.67 -11.00
N PHE A 148 -29.60 0.35 -11.03
CA PHE A 148 -30.61 -0.55 -11.59
C PHE A 148 -31.89 -0.58 -10.75
N MET A 149 -31.79 -0.48 -9.42
CA MET A 149 -32.96 -0.33 -8.54
C MET A 149 -33.75 0.92 -8.93
N ILE A 150 -33.09 2.07 -9.07
CA ILE A 150 -33.73 3.34 -9.47
C ILE A 150 -34.36 3.21 -10.86
N LYS A 151 -33.70 2.52 -11.80
CA LYS A 151 -34.28 2.25 -13.12
C LYS A 151 -35.49 1.33 -13.11
N ALA A 152 -35.54 0.36 -12.19
CA ALA A 152 -36.69 -0.49 -12.02
C ALA A 152 -37.92 0.26 -11.46
N VAL A 153 -37.72 1.38 -10.74
CA VAL A 153 -38.83 2.23 -10.25
C VAL A 153 -39.67 2.80 -11.40
N GLU A 154 -39.07 3.09 -12.56
CA GLU A 154 -39.78 3.63 -13.73
C GLU A 154 -40.83 2.66 -14.31
N ARG A 155 -40.80 1.36 -13.95
CA ARG A 155 -41.72 0.30 -14.43
C ARG A 155 -41.94 0.28 -15.95
N ASN A 156 -40.88 0.49 -16.72
CA ASN A 156 -40.92 0.37 -18.17
C ASN A 156 -40.82 -1.11 -18.62
N LYS A 157 -40.80 -1.35 -19.95
CA LYS A 157 -40.71 -2.70 -20.54
C LYS A 157 -39.48 -3.52 -20.12
N TYR A 158 -38.42 -2.87 -19.61
CA TYR A 158 -37.19 -3.51 -19.13
C TYR A 158 -37.18 -3.71 -17.61
N TYR A 159 -38.29 -3.49 -16.93
CA TYR A 159 -38.45 -3.70 -15.48
C TYR A 159 -37.85 -5.03 -14.96
N PRO A 160 -38.17 -6.21 -15.51
CA PRO A 160 -37.64 -7.47 -14.96
C PRO A 160 -36.12 -7.57 -15.10
N LEU A 161 -35.55 -7.03 -16.18
CA LEU A 161 -34.11 -6.98 -16.38
C LEU A 161 -33.44 -6.08 -15.33
N PHE A 162 -33.94 -4.85 -15.14
CA PHE A 162 -33.38 -3.94 -14.14
C PHE A 162 -33.54 -4.45 -12.71
N LEU A 163 -34.68 -5.08 -12.39
CA LEU A 163 -34.88 -5.74 -11.11
C LEU A 163 -33.86 -6.88 -10.92
N GLY A 164 -33.74 -7.79 -11.90
CA GLY A 164 -32.81 -8.92 -11.84
C GLY A 164 -31.35 -8.48 -11.70
N CYS A 165 -30.90 -7.50 -12.51
CA CYS A 165 -29.55 -6.94 -12.40
C CYS A 165 -29.32 -6.28 -11.04
N SER A 166 -30.30 -5.51 -10.53
CA SER A 166 -30.17 -4.87 -9.22
C SER A 166 -29.98 -5.89 -8.09
N LEU A 167 -30.82 -6.93 -8.07
CA LEU A 167 -30.76 -8.01 -7.08
C LEU A 167 -29.45 -8.81 -7.19
N PHE A 168 -29.02 -9.13 -8.41
CA PHE A 168 -27.75 -9.82 -8.64
C PHE A 168 -26.57 -9.01 -8.08
N PHE A 169 -26.46 -7.72 -8.42
CA PHE A 169 -25.37 -6.89 -7.92
C PHE A 169 -25.46 -6.63 -6.42
N THR A 170 -26.66 -6.56 -5.82
CA THR A 170 -26.82 -6.53 -4.36
C THR A 170 -26.24 -7.80 -3.74
N LEU A 171 -26.62 -8.98 -4.26
CA LEU A 171 -26.14 -10.26 -3.74
C LEU A 171 -24.60 -10.35 -3.83
N MET A 172 -24.03 -10.02 -4.99
CA MET A 172 -22.58 -10.06 -5.19
C MET A 172 -21.85 -9.09 -4.27
N ASN A 173 -22.33 -7.85 -4.13
CA ASN A 173 -21.74 -6.86 -3.22
C ASN A 173 -21.68 -7.39 -1.77
N LEU A 174 -22.81 -7.89 -1.25
CA LEU A 174 -22.91 -8.32 0.15
C LEU A 174 -22.13 -9.61 0.45
N LEU A 175 -22.03 -10.52 -0.52
CA LEU A 175 -21.25 -11.76 -0.37
C LEU A 175 -19.75 -11.54 -0.50
N MET A 176 -19.31 -10.61 -1.35
CA MET A 176 -17.88 -10.40 -1.60
C MET A 176 -17.20 -9.58 -0.52
N MET A 177 -17.82 -8.51 -0.01
CA MET A 177 -17.12 -7.62 0.90
C MET A 177 -18.03 -6.92 1.91
N GLU A 178 -17.59 -6.87 3.17
CA GLU A 178 -18.35 -6.27 4.27
C GLU A 178 -18.33 -4.74 4.29
N TYR A 179 -17.35 -4.08 3.67
CA TYR A 179 -17.22 -2.61 3.69
C TYR A 179 -18.48 -1.87 3.23
N PHE A 180 -19.15 -2.39 2.20
CA PHE A 180 -20.34 -1.76 1.61
C PHE A 180 -21.64 -2.41 2.09
N PHE A 181 -21.58 -3.31 3.07
CA PHE A 181 -22.74 -4.04 3.58
C PHE A 181 -23.77 -3.06 4.13
N CYS A 182 -23.37 -2.28 5.14
CA CYS A 182 -24.25 -1.30 5.79
C CYS A 182 -24.63 -0.15 4.84
N LEU A 183 -23.74 0.21 3.90
CA LEU A 183 -24.02 1.25 2.90
C LEU A 183 -25.20 0.87 1.99
N THR A 184 -25.51 -0.43 1.81
CA THR A 184 -26.68 -0.89 1.03
C THR A 184 -28.01 -0.36 1.59
N PHE A 185 -28.08 -0.08 2.90
CA PHE A 185 -29.27 0.52 3.53
C PHE A 185 -29.52 1.98 3.13
N ILE A 186 -28.68 2.60 2.31
CA ILE A 186 -28.98 3.90 1.69
C ILE A 186 -30.14 3.81 0.69
N GLN A 187 -30.35 2.62 0.10
CA GLN A 187 -31.31 2.39 -0.98
C GLN A 187 -32.77 2.75 -0.61
N PRO A 188 -33.31 2.34 0.55
CA PRO A 188 -34.61 2.83 1.04
C PRO A 188 -34.75 4.35 1.10
N PHE A 189 -33.69 5.08 1.50
CA PHE A 189 -33.72 6.54 1.57
C PHE A 189 -33.71 7.17 0.17
N LEU A 190 -33.03 6.54 -0.79
CA LEU A 190 -33.12 6.94 -2.21
C LEU A 190 -34.52 6.73 -2.76
N LEU A 191 -35.16 5.58 -2.47
CA LEU A 191 -36.55 5.31 -2.85
C LEU A 191 -37.52 6.29 -2.21
N TRP A 192 -37.26 6.71 -0.96
CA TRP A 192 -38.03 7.77 -0.31
C TRP A 192 -37.97 9.09 -1.09
N ILE A 193 -36.79 9.50 -1.56
CA ILE A 193 -36.64 10.71 -2.39
C ILE A 193 -37.44 10.59 -3.69
N LEU A 194 -37.49 9.40 -4.29
CA LEU A 194 -38.19 9.14 -5.55
C LEU A 194 -39.71 9.05 -5.39
N PHE A 195 -40.20 8.39 -4.35
CA PHE A 195 -41.64 8.18 -4.12
C PHE A 195 -42.32 9.35 -3.38
N LYS A 196 -41.58 10.17 -2.63
CA LYS A 196 -42.13 11.33 -1.94
C LYS A 196 -42.39 12.47 -2.92
N GLY A 197 -43.57 12.45 -3.52
CA GLY A 197 -44.10 13.58 -4.31
C GLY A 197 -44.62 14.71 -3.41
N ASN A 198 -44.85 15.90 -3.97
CA ASN A 198 -45.30 17.09 -3.23
C ASN A 198 -46.66 16.93 -2.51
N LYS A 199 -47.44 15.88 -2.81
CA LYS A 199 -48.77 15.62 -2.21
C LYS A 199 -48.91 14.22 -1.59
N SER A 200 -47.86 13.40 -1.54
CA SER A 200 -47.97 12.04 -1.01
C SER A 200 -47.85 12.01 0.52
N SER A 201 -48.75 11.29 1.20
CA SER A 201 -48.65 11.07 2.64
C SER A 201 -47.45 10.19 2.99
N ILE A 202 -46.82 10.44 4.15
CA ILE A 202 -45.66 9.66 4.63
C ILE A 202 -45.98 8.16 4.71
N LYS A 203 -47.17 7.81 5.21
CA LYS A 203 -47.63 6.41 5.31
C LYS A 203 -47.68 5.74 3.94
N TYR A 204 -48.18 6.44 2.91
CA TYR A 204 -48.24 5.92 1.55
C TYR A 204 -46.84 5.72 0.95
N THR A 205 -45.92 6.67 1.16
CA THR A 205 -44.52 6.55 0.72
C THR A 205 -43.83 5.35 1.37
N LEU A 206 -43.97 5.17 2.69
CA LEU A 206 -43.42 4.02 3.42
C LEU A 206 -43.96 2.69 2.89
N HIS A 207 -45.28 2.58 2.69
CA HIS A 207 -45.88 1.38 2.15
C HIS A 207 -45.32 1.01 0.76
N GLN A 208 -45.11 2.00 -0.12
CA GLN A 208 -44.50 1.78 -1.42
C GLN A 208 -43.04 1.33 -1.33
N ILE A 209 -42.25 1.92 -0.42
CA ILE A 209 -40.86 1.49 -0.19
C ILE A 209 -40.82 0.04 0.24
N ILE A 210 -41.60 -0.34 1.26
CA ILE A 210 -41.63 -1.72 1.78
C ILE A 210 -42.07 -2.69 0.67
N ARG A 211 -43.16 -2.37 -0.05
CA ARG A 211 -43.67 -3.21 -1.14
C ARG A 211 -42.71 -3.32 -2.32
N PHE A 212 -41.89 -2.32 -2.57
CA PHE A 212 -40.90 -2.39 -3.65
C PHE A 212 -39.63 -3.10 -3.17
N TYR A 213 -39.10 -2.75 -2.00
CA TYR A 213 -37.77 -3.12 -1.54
C TYR A 213 -37.67 -4.52 -0.89
N TRP A 214 -38.79 -5.21 -0.65
CA TRP A 214 -38.76 -6.54 -0.01
C TRP A 214 -37.84 -7.58 -0.66
N PRO A 215 -37.64 -7.65 -2.01
CA PRO A 215 -36.72 -8.63 -2.59
C PRO A 215 -35.27 -8.38 -2.18
N TRP A 216 -34.87 -7.10 -2.01
CA TRP A 216 -33.55 -6.73 -1.51
C TRP A 216 -33.40 -7.06 -0.03
N ILE A 217 -34.45 -6.86 0.78
CA ILE A 217 -34.48 -7.26 2.19
C ILE A 217 -34.24 -8.77 2.34
N LEU A 218 -34.85 -9.60 1.49
CA LEU A 218 -34.62 -11.04 1.53
C LEU A 218 -33.16 -11.41 1.24
N ILE A 219 -32.51 -10.75 0.29
CA ILE A 219 -31.08 -10.95 0.02
C ILE A 219 -30.25 -10.54 1.23
N ILE A 220 -30.51 -9.36 1.81
CA ILE A 220 -29.80 -8.86 2.98
C ILE A 220 -29.93 -9.87 4.14
N ILE A 221 -31.15 -10.31 4.46
CA ILE A 221 -31.40 -11.30 5.52
C ILE A 221 -30.69 -12.61 5.20
N GLY A 222 -30.80 -13.13 3.98
CA GLY A 222 -30.17 -14.38 3.58
C GLY A 222 -28.64 -14.34 3.72
N VAL A 223 -28.01 -13.25 3.27
CA VAL A 223 -26.56 -13.06 3.42
C VAL A 223 -26.17 -12.85 4.88
N THR A 224 -26.97 -12.12 5.67
CA THR A 224 -26.74 -11.98 7.12
C THR A 224 -26.80 -13.34 7.82
N ILE A 225 -27.79 -14.18 7.50
CA ILE A 225 -27.90 -15.52 8.07
C ILE A 225 -26.67 -16.36 7.69
N TRP A 226 -26.27 -16.32 6.42
CA TRP A 226 -25.08 -17.02 5.96
C TRP A 226 -23.81 -16.53 6.70
N ARG A 227 -23.58 -15.22 6.81
CA ARG A 227 -22.41 -14.65 7.49
C ARG A 227 -22.36 -14.92 8.99
N LEU A 228 -23.51 -14.92 9.68
CA LEU A 228 -23.57 -15.05 11.13
C LEU A 228 -23.65 -16.50 11.62
N PHE A 229 -24.31 -17.39 10.86
CA PHE A 229 -24.61 -18.76 11.32
C PHE A 229 -23.94 -19.86 10.50
N ILE A 230 -23.52 -19.59 9.27
CA ILE A 230 -22.94 -20.60 8.37
C ILE A 230 -21.44 -20.37 8.17
N PHE A 231 -21.01 -19.11 8.06
CA PHE A 231 -19.63 -18.75 7.82
C PHE A 231 -18.84 -18.57 9.13
N ASN A 232 -18.21 -19.66 9.59
CA ASN A 232 -17.53 -19.72 10.89
C ASN A 232 -16.28 -18.84 11.02
N TYR A 233 -15.78 -18.23 9.94
CA TYR A 233 -14.55 -17.45 9.94
C TYR A 233 -14.75 -15.93 9.97
N GLN A 234 -15.98 -15.46 10.17
CA GLN A 234 -16.32 -14.03 10.17
C GLN A 234 -15.52 -13.21 11.21
N THR A 235 -15.04 -13.85 12.30
CA THR A 235 -14.20 -13.23 13.34
C THR A 235 -12.75 -13.70 13.36
N PHE A 236 -12.29 -14.40 12.32
CA PHE A 236 -10.94 -15.00 12.30
C PHE A 236 -9.84 -13.95 12.33
N ASN A 237 -9.99 -12.85 11.58
CA ASN A 237 -8.99 -11.77 11.52
C ASN A 237 -9.32 -10.57 12.42
N TYR A 238 -10.59 -10.39 12.78
CA TYR A 238 -11.05 -9.23 13.56
C TYR A 238 -12.06 -9.68 14.61
N SER A 239 -11.73 -9.46 15.88
CA SER A 239 -12.66 -9.62 16.98
C SER A 239 -13.59 -8.41 17.08
N PHE A 240 -14.82 -8.63 17.53
CA PHE A 240 -15.77 -7.55 17.81
C PHE A 240 -15.49 -6.88 19.16
N THR A 241 -14.28 -6.33 19.32
CA THR A 241 -13.77 -5.75 20.57
C THR A 241 -14.76 -4.76 21.19
N THR A 242 -15.30 -3.83 20.40
CA THR A 242 -16.28 -2.85 20.88
C THR A 242 -17.61 -3.50 21.30
N LEU A 243 -18.06 -4.55 20.62
CA LEU A 243 -19.25 -5.29 21.06
C LEU A 243 -18.99 -6.02 22.38
N ASP A 244 -17.79 -6.54 22.60
CA ASP A 244 -17.45 -7.20 23.85
C ASP A 244 -17.34 -6.20 25.01
N ILE A 245 -16.83 -4.99 24.74
CA ILE A 245 -16.92 -3.85 25.69
C ILE A 245 -18.39 -3.50 25.95
N LEU A 246 -19.25 -3.45 24.93
CA LEU A 246 -20.67 -3.14 25.09
C LEU A 246 -21.41 -4.18 25.96
N LYS A 247 -21.04 -5.46 25.86
CA LYS A 247 -21.59 -6.54 26.70
C LYS A 247 -21.12 -6.46 28.16
N THR A 248 -19.86 -6.10 28.38
CA THR A 248 -19.25 -6.07 29.72
C THR A 248 -19.52 -4.76 30.47
N ASN A 249 -19.49 -3.63 29.77
CA ASN A 249 -19.82 -2.31 30.30
C ASN A 249 -20.58 -1.48 29.23
N PRO A 250 -21.92 -1.51 29.26
CA PRO A 250 -22.74 -0.86 28.24
C PRO A 250 -22.49 0.64 28.08
N LEU A 251 -22.25 1.35 29.19
CA LEU A 251 -22.06 2.80 29.16
C LEU A 251 -20.76 3.18 28.45
N SER A 252 -19.66 2.49 28.75
CA SER A 252 -18.38 2.73 28.07
C SER A 252 -18.40 2.27 26.62
N GLY A 253 -19.07 1.15 26.31
CA GLY A 253 -19.24 0.68 24.93
C GLY A 253 -20.01 1.67 24.06
N VAL A 254 -21.15 2.19 24.55
CA VAL A 254 -21.91 3.23 23.84
C VAL A 254 -21.09 4.51 23.68
N ALA A 255 -20.37 4.93 24.73
CA ALA A 255 -19.50 6.10 24.65
C ALA A 255 -18.38 5.93 23.61
N ALA A 256 -17.75 4.75 23.53
CA ALA A 256 -16.73 4.44 22.54
C ALA A 256 -17.28 4.47 21.11
N ILE A 257 -18.46 3.86 20.87
CA ILE A 257 -19.13 3.90 19.57
C ILE A 257 -19.50 5.33 19.18
N LEU A 258 -20.07 6.12 20.09
CA LEU A 258 -20.44 7.52 19.81
C LEU A 258 -19.21 8.37 19.52
N LYS A 259 -18.10 8.17 20.26
CA LYS A 259 -16.84 8.85 20.00
C LYS A 259 -16.33 8.52 18.59
N ALA A 260 -16.16 7.24 18.27
CA ALA A 260 -15.71 6.79 16.95
C ALA A 260 -16.65 7.28 15.84
N TYR A 261 -17.96 7.26 16.06
CA TYR A 261 -18.97 7.78 15.15
C TYR A 261 -18.70 9.24 14.78
N PHE A 262 -18.61 10.14 15.77
CA PHE A 262 -18.42 11.57 15.50
C PHE A 262 -17.03 11.87 14.94
N GLU A 263 -15.99 11.20 15.44
CA GLU A 263 -14.62 11.32 14.93
C GLU A 263 -14.54 10.91 13.47
N ASP A 264 -15.06 9.74 13.10
CA ASP A 264 -14.98 9.22 11.73
C ASP A 264 -15.83 10.02 10.75
N LEU A 265 -17.02 10.49 11.17
CA LEU A 265 -17.84 11.40 10.36
C LEU A 265 -17.09 12.70 10.04
N PHE A 266 -16.41 13.26 11.05
CA PHE A 266 -15.61 14.47 10.87
C PHE A 266 -14.37 14.20 10.01
N ILE A 267 -13.61 13.14 10.31
CA ILE A 267 -12.37 12.77 9.63
C ILE A 267 -12.64 12.50 8.15
N THR A 268 -13.59 11.63 7.83
CA THR A 268 -13.86 11.20 6.45
C THR A 268 -14.71 12.19 5.66
N GLY A 269 -15.61 12.92 6.34
CA GLY A 269 -16.51 13.89 5.71
C GLY A 269 -15.88 15.25 5.48
N ILE A 270 -15.08 15.75 6.43
CA ILE A 270 -14.56 17.12 6.44
C ILE A 270 -13.03 17.13 6.42
N ALA A 271 -12.37 16.53 7.42
CA ALA A 271 -10.93 16.66 7.60
C ALA A 271 -10.13 16.10 6.40
N ALA A 272 -10.62 15.04 5.76
CA ALA A 272 -10.06 14.46 4.55
C ALA A 272 -9.75 15.53 3.48
N TRP A 273 -10.65 16.49 3.27
CA TRP A 273 -10.50 17.52 2.24
C TRP A 273 -9.47 18.61 2.56
N PHE A 274 -9.05 18.71 3.83
CA PHE A 274 -8.04 19.67 4.30
C PHE A 274 -6.70 19.01 4.61
N GLU A 275 -6.69 17.69 4.85
CA GLU A 275 -5.49 16.91 5.10
C GLU A 275 -4.41 17.05 4.00
N PRO A 276 -4.74 17.22 2.69
CA PRO A 276 -3.75 17.54 1.67
C PRO A 276 -2.84 18.73 2.01
N ILE A 277 -3.35 19.74 2.74
CA ILE A 277 -2.56 20.90 3.14
C ILE A 277 -1.45 20.46 4.10
N SER A 278 -1.79 19.72 5.16
CA SER A 278 -0.80 19.20 6.10
C SER A 278 0.17 18.22 5.44
N PHE A 279 -0.33 17.37 4.55
CA PHE A 279 0.49 16.37 3.85
C PHE A 279 1.53 17.03 2.93
N ILE A 280 1.12 18.05 2.16
CA ILE A 280 2.01 18.80 1.28
C ILE A 280 3.03 19.62 2.09
N LEU A 281 2.59 20.32 3.13
CA LEU A 281 3.48 21.10 4.00
C LEU A 281 4.49 20.23 4.74
N GLY A 282 4.12 18.99 5.09
CA GLY A 282 5.03 18.02 5.70
C GLY A 282 6.23 17.65 4.83
N LYS A 283 6.19 17.93 3.51
CA LYS A 283 7.31 17.68 2.59
C LYS A 283 8.15 18.93 2.29
N ILE A 284 8.00 20.02 3.06
CA ILE A 284 8.72 21.29 2.82
C ILE A 284 10.25 21.15 2.81
N ASN A 285 10.79 20.22 3.61
CA ASN A 285 12.23 19.92 3.67
C ASN A 285 12.73 19.15 2.43
N GLN A 286 11.83 18.70 1.55
CA GLN A 286 12.15 18.02 0.31
C GLN A 286 11.77 18.93 -0.89
N PRO A 287 12.59 19.94 -1.23
CA PRO A 287 12.17 21.05 -2.10
C PRO A 287 11.74 20.61 -3.50
N LYS A 288 12.35 19.55 -4.04
CA LYS A 288 12.02 19.04 -5.38
C LYS A 288 10.60 18.45 -5.43
N ILE A 289 10.26 17.56 -4.49
CA ILE A 289 8.95 16.91 -4.48
C ILE A 289 7.86 17.87 -3.96
N PHE A 290 8.21 18.74 -3.01
CA PHE A 290 7.35 19.84 -2.58
C PHE A 290 6.96 20.73 -3.77
N LEU A 291 7.94 21.24 -4.53
CA LEU A 291 7.67 22.05 -5.71
C LEU A 291 6.83 21.30 -6.75
N ALA A 292 7.13 20.03 -7.01
CA ALA A 292 6.34 19.20 -7.93
C ALA A 292 4.86 19.10 -7.48
N SER A 293 4.62 18.89 -6.18
CA SER A 293 3.26 18.83 -5.61
C SER A 293 2.50 20.16 -5.71
N ILE A 294 3.20 21.29 -5.54
CA ILE A 294 2.62 22.64 -5.70
C ILE A 294 2.27 22.90 -7.17
N ILE A 295 3.18 22.57 -8.10
CA ILE A 295 2.92 22.70 -9.54
C ILE A 295 1.70 21.86 -9.93
N PHE A 296 1.63 20.62 -9.44
CA PHE A 296 0.52 19.72 -9.74
C PHE A 296 -0.81 20.23 -9.14
N THR A 297 -0.75 20.79 -7.93
CA THR A 297 -1.88 21.49 -7.29
C THR A 297 -2.37 22.63 -8.18
N VAL A 298 -1.47 23.51 -8.62
CA VAL A 298 -1.80 24.67 -9.48
C VAL A 298 -2.39 24.22 -10.82
N ILE A 299 -1.82 23.21 -11.47
CA ILE A 299 -2.36 22.62 -12.70
C ILE A 299 -3.77 22.07 -12.46
N GLY A 300 -3.97 21.36 -11.34
CA GLY A 300 -5.28 20.85 -10.93
C GLY A 300 -6.32 21.95 -10.73
N VAL A 301 -5.95 23.04 -10.03
CA VAL A 301 -6.82 24.21 -9.81
C VAL A 301 -7.19 24.86 -11.14
N ILE A 302 -6.19 25.18 -11.98
CA ILE A 302 -6.41 25.89 -13.25
C ILE A 302 -7.24 25.04 -14.21
N SER A 303 -6.89 23.75 -14.39
CA SER A 303 -7.62 22.86 -15.30
C SER A 303 -9.07 22.66 -14.84
N THR A 304 -9.30 22.40 -13.55
CA THR A 304 -10.65 22.27 -12.99
C THR A 304 -11.46 23.55 -13.18
N PHE A 305 -10.88 24.70 -12.84
CA PHE A 305 -11.55 26.00 -12.94
C PHE A 305 -11.95 26.30 -14.38
N LEU A 306 -11.03 26.12 -15.35
CA LEU A 306 -11.31 26.37 -16.76
C LEU A 306 -12.36 25.41 -17.33
N ILE A 307 -12.29 24.12 -16.97
CA ILE A 307 -13.28 23.11 -17.41
C ILE A 307 -14.68 23.47 -16.87
N LEU A 308 -14.78 23.77 -15.58
CA LEU A 308 -16.08 24.06 -14.96
C LEU A 308 -16.63 25.43 -15.39
N LEU A 309 -15.77 26.45 -15.54
CA LEU A 309 -16.17 27.76 -16.06
C LEU A 309 -16.75 27.62 -17.47
N PHE A 310 -16.06 26.89 -18.34
CA PHE A 310 -16.50 26.63 -19.71
C PHE A 310 -17.85 25.90 -19.75
N LEU A 311 -18.05 24.90 -18.88
CA LEU A 311 -19.32 24.16 -18.79
C LEU A 311 -20.46 25.04 -18.24
N SER A 312 -20.18 25.88 -17.23
CA SER A 312 -21.18 26.77 -16.63
C SER A 312 -21.70 27.84 -17.60
N GLN A 313 -20.86 28.31 -18.54
CA GLN A 313 -21.29 29.29 -19.55
C GLN A 313 -22.23 28.68 -20.60
N ARG A 314 -22.18 27.36 -20.79
CA ARG A 314 -22.95 26.65 -21.84
C ARG A 314 -24.21 25.99 -21.33
N GLN A 315 -24.30 25.72 -20.03
CA GLN A 315 -25.46 25.08 -19.42
C GLN A 315 -26.23 26.12 -18.62
N THR A 316 -27.42 26.47 -19.10
CA THR A 316 -28.45 27.06 -18.26
C THR A 316 -28.97 25.97 -17.34
N GLU A 317 -28.49 25.92 -16.09
CA GLU A 317 -29.14 25.08 -15.09
C GLU A 317 -30.60 25.54 -14.97
N THR A 318 -31.54 24.66 -15.33
CA THR A 318 -32.96 24.95 -15.13
C THR A 318 -33.20 25.22 -13.64
N GLU A 319 -33.81 26.36 -13.35
CA GLU A 319 -34.10 26.92 -12.03
C GLU A 319 -35.21 26.13 -11.28
N ASN A 320 -35.24 24.80 -11.43
CA ASN A 320 -36.11 23.99 -10.61
C ASN A 320 -35.58 24.02 -9.17
N LYS A 321 -36.32 24.72 -8.30
CA LYS A 321 -36.21 24.77 -6.83
C LYS A 321 -36.40 23.41 -6.15
N THR A 322 -36.00 22.30 -6.78
CA THR A 322 -35.84 21.05 -6.06
C THR A 322 -34.64 21.22 -5.15
N SER A 323 -34.87 21.20 -3.83
CA SER A 323 -33.86 21.39 -2.77
C SER A 323 -32.78 20.31 -2.81
N PHE A 324 -31.86 20.42 -3.77
CA PHE A 324 -30.68 19.56 -3.88
C PHE A 324 -29.86 19.68 -2.59
N GLU A 325 -29.77 20.89 -2.04
CA GLU A 325 -28.98 21.25 -0.88
C GLU A 325 -29.40 20.42 0.34
N LEU A 326 -30.68 20.49 0.72
CA LEU A 326 -31.18 19.82 1.91
C LEU A 326 -31.24 18.28 1.74
N LYS A 327 -31.69 17.81 0.57
CA LYS A 327 -31.80 16.36 0.31
C LYS A 327 -30.41 15.72 0.15
N GLY A 328 -29.48 16.41 -0.50
CA GLY A 328 -28.10 15.99 -0.65
C GLY A 328 -27.35 15.96 0.68
N LEU A 329 -27.54 16.97 1.53
CA LEU A 329 -26.96 17.02 2.87
C LEU A 329 -27.51 15.93 3.78
N LEU A 330 -28.81 15.65 3.72
CA LEU A 330 -29.40 14.53 4.46
C LEU A 330 -28.84 13.19 3.97
N LEU A 331 -28.75 13.00 2.66
CA LEU A 331 -28.24 11.78 2.06
C LEU A 331 -26.75 11.57 2.35
N SER A 332 -25.95 12.64 2.38
CA SER A 332 -24.53 12.55 2.75
C SER A 332 -24.36 12.10 4.19
N PHE A 333 -25.12 12.69 5.12
CA PHE A 333 -25.08 12.29 6.53
C PHE A 333 -25.50 10.83 6.71
N ILE A 334 -26.58 10.39 6.05
CA ILE A 334 -27.01 8.98 6.08
C ILE A 334 -25.93 8.07 5.51
N ALA A 335 -25.32 8.41 4.37
CA ALA A 335 -24.27 7.60 3.75
C ALA A 335 -23.04 7.47 4.66
N LEU A 336 -22.57 8.57 5.25
CA LEU A 336 -21.44 8.55 6.21
C LEU A 336 -21.79 7.72 7.45
N SER A 337 -23.00 7.87 7.98
CA SER A 337 -23.48 7.13 9.16
C SER A 337 -23.57 5.62 8.90
N LEU A 338 -23.94 5.22 7.67
CA LEU A 338 -24.02 3.82 7.28
C LEU A 338 -22.66 3.20 6.98
N ALA A 339 -21.69 3.99 6.51
CA ALA A 339 -20.39 3.51 6.09
C ALA A 339 -19.51 2.97 7.24
N GLY A 340 -19.61 3.56 8.44
CA GLY A 340 -18.68 3.28 9.54
C GLY A 340 -19.02 2.08 10.42
N TRP A 341 -20.25 1.55 10.35
CA TRP A 341 -20.70 0.46 11.23
C TRP A 341 -19.78 -0.78 11.27
N PRO A 342 -19.24 -1.28 10.14
CA PRO A 342 -18.30 -2.40 10.19
C PRO A 342 -17.08 -2.13 11.07
N PHE A 343 -16.60 -0.88 11.15
CA PHE A 343 -15.38 -0.50 11.85
C PHE A 343 -15.64 -0.16 13.33
N TRP A 344 -16.73 0.53 13.62
CA TRP A 344 -17.10 0.88 15.01
C TRP A 344 -17.36 -0.36 15.86
N VAL A 345 -17.97 -1.37 15.26
CA VAL A 345 -18.33 -2.63 15.92
C VAL A 345 -17.10 -3.50 16.20
N THR A 346 -16.07 -3.42 15.34
CA THR A 346 -14.80 -4.15 15.49
C THR A 346 -13.69 -3.34 16.19
N GLY A 347 -13.95 -2.08 16.53
CA GLY A 347 -12.95 -1.19 17.13
C GLY A 347 -11.77 -0.89 16.21
N LEU A 348 -12.01 -0.86 14.89
CA LEU A 348 -10.99 -0.53 13.90
C LEU A 348 -10.94 0.98 13.68
N ASP A 349 -9.74 1.55 13.80
CA ASP A 349 -9.54 2.99 13.65
C ASP A 349 -9.56 3.43 12.19
N VAL A 350 -10.39 4.43 11.87
CA VAL A 350 -10.45 5.01 10.53
C VAL A 350 -9.46 6.18 10.43
N THR A 351 -8.41 6.01 9.63
CA THR A 351 -7.38 7.04 9.41
C THR A 351 -7.36 7.51 7.95
N LEU A 352 -6.68 8.61 7.66
CA LEU A 352 -6.58 9.17 6.29
C LEU A 352 -5.30 8.75 5.55
N ASN A 353 -4.37 8.09 6.23
CA ASN A 353 -3.03 7.76 5.73
C ASN A 353 -2.59 6.36 6.18
N GLY A 354 -1.58 5.82 5.50
CA GLY A 354 -1.09 4.46 5.75
C GLY A 354 -2.11 3.38 5.38
N LEU A 355 -1.89 2.15 5.87
CA LEU A 355 -2.71 0.97 5.54
C LEU A 355 -4.16 1.06 6.05
N TYR A 356 -4.41 1.84 7.10
CA TYR A 356 -5.75 2.03 7.66
C TYR A 356 -6.62 3.01 6.87
N SER A 357 -6.05 3.76 5.91
CA SER A 357 -6.82 4.60 5.00
C SER A 357 -7.83 3.82 4.15
N ARG A 358 -7.65 2.49 4.04
CA ARG A 358 -8.63 1.57 3.43
C ARG A 358 -10.04 1.65 4.02
N PHE A 359 -10.17 1.99 5.30
CA PHE A 359 -11.47 2.06 5.97
C PHE A 359 -12.25 3.32 5.62
N THR A 360 -11.65 4.29 4.93
CA THR A 360 -12.36 5.47 4.39
C THR A 360 -13.15 5.16 3.12
N LEU A 361 -12.88 4.04 2.46
CA LEU A 361 -13.46 3.70 1.16
C LEU A 361 -15.01 3.69 1.12
N PRO A 362 -15.74 3.09 2.08
CA PRO A 362 -17.20 3.18 2.09
C PRO A 362 -17.74 4.59 2.38
N PHE A 363 -16.94 5.49 2.95
CA PHE A 363 -17.35 6.87 3.26
C PHE A 363 -17.30 7.80 2.04
N ILE A 364 -16.60 7.43 0.95
CA ILE A 364 -16.38 8.30 -0.21
C ILE A 364 -17.70 8.84 -0.79
N LEU A 365 -18.74 8.02 -0.91
CA LEU A 365 -20.05 8.45 -1.40
C LEU A 365 -20.62 9.59 -0.55
N GLY A 366 -20.64 9.39 0.77
CA GLY A 366 -21.15 10.38 1.72
C GLY A 366 -20.31 11.65 1.70
N SER A 367 -18.99 11.52 1.68
CA SER A 367 -18.05 12.65 1.66
C SER A 367 -18.20 13.51 0.39
N CYS A 368 -18.30 12.87 -0.78
CA CYS A 368 -18.53 13.58 -2.04
C CYS A 368 -19.87 14.32 -2.04
N LEU A 369 -20.96 13.68 -1.61
CA LEU A 369 -22.27 14.32 -1.51
C LEU A 369 -22.28 15.47 -0.50
N LEU A 370 -21.54 15.36 0.60
CA LEU A 370 -21.41 16.41 1.60
C LEU A 370 -20.76 17.65 1.00
N VAL A 371 -19.61 17.50 0.34
CA VAL A 371 -18.91 18.62 -0.31
C VAL A 371 -19.78 19.28 -1.36
N ILE A 372 -20.42 18.52 -2.25
CA ILE A 372 -21.30 19.09 -3.28
C ILE A 372 -22.46 19.86 -2.61
N SER A 373 -23.06 19.31 -1.55
CA SER A 373 -24.20 19.95 -0.87
C SER A 373 -23.79 21.23 -0.13
N ILE A 374 -22.62 21.26 0.51
CA ILE A 374 -22.07 22.46 1.17
C ILE A 374 -21.74 23.54 0.14
N LEU A 375 -21.13 23.17 -0.99
CA LEU A 375 -20.82 24.10 -2.08
C LEU A 375 -22.07 24.79 -2.63
N GLU A 376 -23.23 24.13 -2.60
CA GLU A 376 -24.48 24.73 -3.03
C GLU A 376 -25.03 25.82 -2.09
N LEU A 377 -24.64 25.81 -0.81
CA LEU A 377 -24.98 26.87 0.13
C LEU A 377 -24.30 28.20 -0.24
N ILE A 378 -23.26 28.15 -1.07
CA ILE A 378 -22.54 29.32 -1.56
C ILE A 378 -23.32 29.94 -2.73
N THR A 379 -23.85 31.14 -2.52
CA THR A 379 -24.69 31.86 -3.51
C THR A 379 -23.91 32.40 -4.70
N LYS A 380 -22.62 32.70 -4.54
CA LYS A 380 -21.76 33.24 -5.61
C LYS A 380 -21.21 32.11 -6.49
N PRO A 381 -21.60 31.99 -7.77
CA PRO A 381 -21.21 30.85 -8.61
C PRO A 381 -19.71 30.78 -8.87
N ILE A 382 -19.05 31.92 -9.08
CA ILE A 382 -17.59 31.96 -9.31
C ILE A 382 -16.84 31.50 -8.06
N LEU A 383 -17.26 31.95 -6.86
CA LEU A 383 -16.64 31.53 -5.61
C LEU A 383 -16.77 30.02 -5.40
N ARG A 384 -17.93 29.44 -5.73
CA ARG A 384 -18.15 27.99 -5.71
C ARG A 384 -17.16 27.25 -6.63
N LEU A 385 -16.98 27.74 -7.86
CA LEU A 385 -16.02 27.18 -8.81
C LEU A 385 -14.58 27.28 -8.32
N VAL A 386 -14.20 28.41 -7.71
CA VAL A 386 -12.86 28.58 -7.13
C VAL A 386 -12.61 27.59 -5.99
N ILE A 387 -13.54 27.48 -5.03
CA ILE A 387 -13.38 26.60 -3.87
C ILE A 387 -13.27 25.13 -4.30
N VAL A 388 -14.17 24.67 -5.18
CA VAL A 388 -14.12 23.27 -5.63
C VAL A 388 -12.84 22.98 -6.43
N SER A 389 -12.35 23.95 -7.20
CA SER A 389 -11.10 23.81 -7.95
C SER A 389 -9.89 23.74 -7.01
N ILE A 390 -9.87 24.52 -5.93
CA ILE A 390 -8.84 24.47 -4.89
C ILE A 390 -8.84 23.10 -4.20
N LEU A 391 -10.01 22.60 -3.78
CA LEU A 391 -10.12 21.28 -3.13
C LEU A 391 -9.62 20.15 -4.04
N ILE A 392 -10.04 20.15 -5.31
CA ILE A 392 -9.60 19.15 -6.29
C ILE A 392 -8.09 19.28 -6.56
N GLY A 393 -7.58 20.50 -6.73
CA GLY A 393 -6.16 20.77 -6.94
C GLY A 393 -5.29 20.29 -5.77
N LEU A 394 -5.67 20.61 -4.53
CA LEU A 394 -4.96 20.16 -3.33
C LEU A 394 -4.94 18.63 -3.25
N SER A 395 -6.08 17.99 -3.52
CA SER A 395 -6.17 16.53 -3.49
C SER A 395 -5.31 15.88 -4.57
N LEU A 396 -5.23 16.47 -5.77
CA LEU A 396 -4.29 16.03 -6.81
C LEU A 396 -2.83 16.17 -6.36
N GLY A 397 -2.47 17.28 -5.70
CA GLY A 397 -1.15 17.48 -5.12
C GLY A 397 -0.79 16.39 -4.10
N LYS A 398 -1.72 16.05 -3.19
CA LYS A 398 -1.56 14.92 -2.27
C LYS A 398 -1.40 13.59 -3.00
N ASN A 399 -2.26 13.28 -3.96
CA ASN A 399 -2.20 12.02 -4.70
C ASN A 399 -0.84 11.85 -5.39
N LEU A 400 -0.26 12.91 -5.95
CA LEU A 400 1.10 12.85 -6.51
C LEU A 400 2.15 12.47 -5.45
N LEU A 401 2.05 13.01 -4.24
CA LEU A 401 2.96 12.66 -3.14
C LEU A 401 2.80 11.20 -2.72
N VAL A 402 1.56 10.72 -2.57
CA VAL A 402 1.25 9.31 -2.27
C VAL A 402 1.82 8.38 -3.35
N MET A 403 1.61 8.71 -4.63
CA MET A 403 2.16 7.91 -5.73
C MET A 403 3.69 7.88 -5.73
N ASN A 404 4.34 8.97 -5.33
CA ASN A 404 5.78 9.01 -5.18
C ASN A 404 6.28 8.20 -3.98
N GLU A 405 5.54 8.15 -2.87
CA GLU A 405 5.87 7.28 -1.72
C GLU A 405 5.88 5.80 -2.13
N PHE A 406 4.85 5.33 -2.84
CA PHE A 406 4.83 3.95 -3.36
C PHE A 406 5.96 3.69 -4.37
N ARG A 407 6.28 4.66 -5.25
CA ARG A 407 7.43 4.55 -6.16
C ARG A 407 8.75 4.40 -5.39
N GLN A 408 8.95 5.19 -4.33
CA GLN A 408 10.16 5.13 -3.51
C GLN A 408 10.25 3.79 -2.78
N GLU A 409 9.15 3.33 -2.21
CA GLU A 409 9.04 2.02 -1.57
C GLU A 409 9.40 0.89 -2.54
N TYR A 410 8.88 0.93 -3.78
CA TYR A 410 9.21 -0.06 -4.80
C TYR A 410 10.70 -0.06 -5.17
N ILE A 411 11.31 1.12 -5.29
CA ILE A 411 12.76 1.22 -5.52
C ILE A 411 13.54 0.60 -4.35
N LEU A 412 13.11 0.87 -3.11
CA LEU A 412 13.75 0.36 -1.90
C LEU A 412 13.66 -1.17 -1.80
N VAL A 413 12.45 -1.74 -1.92
CA VAL A 413 12.25 -3.21 -1.93
C VAL A 413 12.96 -3.84 -3.12
N SER A 414 12.89 -3.25 -4.30
CA SER A 414 13.59 -3.77 -5.47
C SER A 414 15.11 -3.76 -5.27
N SER A 415 15.69 -2.73 -4.65
CA SER A 415 17.11 -2.73 -4.29
C SER A 415 17.40 -3.81 -3.24
N TYR A 416 16.56 -3.98 -2.23
CA TYR A 416 16.75 -5.01 -1.20
C TYR A 416 16.72 -6.42 -1.79
N MET A 417 15.68 -6.75 -2.58
CA MET A 417 15.51 -8.06 -3.18
C MET A 417 16.63 -8.39 -4.18
N ASN A 418 17.15 -7.42 -4.93
CA ASN A 418 18.33 -7.64 -5.77
C ASN A 418 19.56 -8.00 -4.91
N GLN A 419 19.78 -7.28 -3.82
CA GLN A 419 20.94 -7.54 -2.96
C GLN A 419 20.85 -8.88 -2.23
N LEU A 420 19.61 -9.28 -1.89
CA LEU A 420 19.30 -10.59 -1.33
C LEU A 420 19.62 -11.68 -2.35
N HIS A 421 19.08 -11.58 -3.57
CA HIS A 421 19.30 -12.56 -4.64
C HIS A 421 20.77 -12.73 -5.02
N GLU A 422 21.53 -11.64 -5.09
CA GLU A 422 22.95 -11.71 -5.44
C GLU A 422 23.81 -12.42 -4.38
N ARG A 423 23.42 -12.36 -3.10
CA ARG A 423 24.12 -13.04 -1.99
C ARG A 423 23.56 -14.41 -1.65
N ILE A 424 22.29 -14.65 -1.98
CA ILE A 424 21.60 -15.92 -1.82
C ILE A 424 21.09 -16.30 -3.22
N PRO A 425 21.93 -16.85 -4.11
CA PRO A 425 21.50 -17.23 -5.45
C PRO A 425 20.33 -18.21 -5.44
N ASP A 426 20.38 -19.16 -4.50
CA ASP A 426 19.36 -20.15 -4.27
C ASP A 426 19.39 -20.65 -2.81
N LEU A 427 18.29 -21.23 -2.33
CA LEU A 427 18.12 -21.74 -0.96
C LEU A 427 17.82 -23.23 -0.95
N LYS A 428 18.43 -23.97 -0.03
CA LYS A 428 18.06 -25.38 0.20
C LYS A 428 16.63 -25.48 0.76
N PRO A 429 15.81 -26.46 0.34
CA PRO A 429 14.46 -26.64 0.88
C PRO A 429 14.45 -26.75 2.41
N GLY A 430 13.53 -26.02 3.06
CA GLY A 430 13.46 -25.93 4.52
C GLY A 430 14.39 -24.87 5.14
N ALA A 431 15.25 -24.21 4.35
CA ALA A 431 16.01 -23.05 4.80
C ALA A 431 15.13 -21.80 4.82
N PHE A 432 15.39 -20.90 5.77
CA PHE A 432 14.63 -19.67 5.92
C PHE A 432 15.50 -18.49 6.35
N ILE A 433 15.05 -17.27 6.07
CA ILE A 433 15.81 -16.05 6.31
C ILE A 433 15.28 -15.37 7.58
N ILE A 434 16.19 -15.07 8.51
CA ILE A 434 15.93 -14.23 9.67
C ILE A 434 16.61 -12.89 9.41
N SER A 435 15.83 -11.83 9.27
CA SER A 435 16.36 -10.47 9.16
C SER A 435 16.05 -9.67 10.42
N ASN A 436 16.83 -8.62 10.67
CA ASN A 436 16.38 -7.56 11.56
C ASN A 436 15.10 -6.90 11.01
N SER A 437 14.39 -6.13 11.84
CA SER A 437 13.25 -5.31 11.39
C SER A 437 13.65 -4.48 10.17
N LEU A 438 12.79 -4.37 9.15
CA LEU A 438 13.06 -3.58 7.94
C LEU A 438 12.09 -2.39 7.83
N PRO A 439 12.51 -1.27 7.23
CA PRO A 439 11.73 -0.03 7.18
C PRO A 439 10.65 -0.03 6.08
N PHE A 440 10.07 -1.18 5.75
CA PHE A 440 9.04 -1.26 4.72
C PHE A 440 7.66 -0.92 5.29
N SER A 441 7.05 0.16 4.79
CA SER A 441 5.74 0.64 5.26
C SER A 441 4.57 -0.20 4.75
N TYR A 442 4.75 -0.86 3.59
CA TYR A 442 3.68 -1.59 2.90
C TYR A 442 3.97 -3.09 2.75
N PHE A 443 4.94 -3.63 3.49
CA PHE A 443 5.33 -5.03 3.40
C PHE A 443 5.39 -5.66 4.79
N SER A 444 4.64 -6.73 4.97
CA SER A 444 4.71 -7.58 6.16
C SER A 444 5.70 -8.73 5.93
N TYR A 445 6.10 -9.41 7.00
CA TYR A 445 6.88 -10.66 6.89
C TYR A 445 6.13 -11.72 6.07
N ALA A 446 4.80 -11.80 6.14
CA ALA A 446 3.99 -12.70 5.30
C ALA A 446 4.08 -12.31 3.82
N THR A 447 4.12 -11.01 3.53
CA THR A 447 4.33 -10.50 2.17
C THR A 447 5.72 -10.89 1.66
N LEU A 448 6.78 -10.64 2.42
CA LEU A 448 8.14 -11.02 2.02
C LEU A 448 8.31 -12.54 1.90
N THR A 449 7.70 -13.31 2.81
CA THR A 449 7.63 -14.77 2.73
C THR A 449 7.04 -15.21 1.40
N SER A 450 5.90 -14.64 0.99
CA SER A 450 5.28 -14.98 -0.30
C SER A 450 6.15 -14.63 -1.52
N MET A 451 7.01 -13.61 -1.41
CA MET A 451 7.98 -13.27 -2.45
C MET A 451 9.14 -14.25 -2.49
N VAL A 452 9.78 -14.49 -1.34
CA VAL A 452 10.97 -15.31 -1.19
C VAL A 452 10.66 -16.76 -1.53
N ASP A 453 9.58 -17.31 -0.98
CA ASP A 453 9.16 -18.69 -1.23
C ASP A 453 8.76 -18.93 -2.69
N TRP A 454 8.10 -17.96 -3.34
CA TRP A 454 7.81 -18.07 -4.76
C TRP A 454 9.05 -17.92 -5.63
N ALA A 455 9.95 -17.01 -5.26
CA ALA A 455 11.15 -16.77 -6.05
C ALA A 455 12.11 -17.96 -5.99
N TYR A 456 12.41 -18.51 -4.80
CA TYR A 456 13.37 -19.61 -4.61
C TYR A 456 12.78 -21.01 -4.80
N SER A 457 11.46 -21.17 -4.67
CA SER A 457 10.79 -22.45 -4.89
C SER A 457 9.61 -22.30 -5.85
N PRO A 458 9.87 -21.86 -7.11
CA PRO A 458 8.81 -21.60 -8.09
C PRO A 458 8.09 -22.88 -8.54
N GLN A 459 8.76 -24.03 -8.48
CA GLN A 459 8.21 -25.33 -8.87
C GLN A 459 7.42 -26.03 -7.75
N ASN A 460 7.50 -25.54 -6.51
CA ASN A 460 6.74 -26.13 -5.42
C ASN A 460 5.26 -25.76 -5.54
N THR A 461 4.43 -26.80 -5.70
CA THR A 461 2.97 -26.69 -5.85
C THR A 461 2.22 -27.20 -4.62
N GLY A 462 2.92 -27.61 -3.56
CA GLY A 462 2.36 -28.03 -2.28
C GLY A 462 2.05 -26.86 -1.34
N MET A 463 1.06 -27.02 -0.46
CA MET A 463 0.70 -25.99 0.54
C MET A 463 1.75 -25.79 1.64
N ASP A 464 2.69 -26.72 1.75
CA ASP A 464 3.87 -26.59 2.60
C ASP A 464 4.89 -25.74 1.85
N LEU A 465 5.20 -24.58 2.43
CA LEU A 465 6.19 -23.65 1.91
C LEU A 465 7.58 -24.24 2.11
N ASP A 466 8.51 -23.93 1.21
CA ASP A 466 9.91 -24.37 1.33
C ASP A 466 10.76 -23.32 2.04
N HIS A 467 10.35 -22.05 1.98
CA HIS A 467 11.08 -20.94 2.57
C HIS A 467 10.15 -19.96 3.28
N VAL A 468 10.68 -19.31 4.31
CA VAL A 468 10.00 -18.21 5.02
C VAL A 468 10.98 -17.06 5.22
N PHE A 469 10.43 -15.85 5.27
CA PHE A 469 11.17 -14.65 5.63
C PHE A 469 10.60 -14.08 6.94
N VAL A 470 11.43 -13.93 7.96
CA VAL A 470 11.01 -13.54 9.31
C VAL A 470 11.78 -12.33 9.80
N TYR A 471 11.08 -11.39 10.43
CA TYR A 471 11.71 -10.34 11.22
C TYR A 471 11.96 -10.83 12.64
N SER A 472 13.21 -10.75 13.10
CA SER A 472 13.63 -11.22 14.43
C SER A 472 12.79 -10.60 15.55
N ASN A 473 12.50 -9.30 15.44
CA ASN A 473 11.87 -8.52 16.51
C ASN A 473 10.37 -8.84 16.66
N ASP A 474 9.71 -9.27 15.58
CA ASP A 474 8.28 -9.56 15.59
C ASP A 474 7.97 -10.97 16.11
N ARG A 475 8.98 -11.86 16.14
CA ARG A 475 8.80 -13.31 16.34
C ARG A 475 9.80 -13.93 17.31
N VAL A 476 10.32 -13.14 18.27
CA VAL A 476 11.32 -13.60 19.25
C VAL A 476 10.90 -14.91 19.93
N ASP A 477 9.64 -15.00 20.40
CA ASP A 477 9.12 -16.18 21.09
C ASP A 477 9.09 -17.42 20.19
N ASP A 478 8.74 -17.27 18.91
CA ASP A 478 8.67 -18.38 17.97
C ASP A 478 10.07 -18.82 17.50
N LEU A 479 10.99 -17.86 17.35
CA LEU A 479 12.38 -18.12 16.97
C LEU A 479 13.22 -18.68 18.13
N SER A 480 12.81 -18.46 19.38
CA SER A 480 13.47 -19.03 20.57
C SER A 480 13.29 -20.55 20.71
N LYS A 481 12.36 -21.14 19.95
CA LYS A 481 12.08 -22.57 19.96
C LYS A 481 13.08 -23.31 19.06
N PRO A 482 13.44 -24.58 19.37
CA PRO A 482 14.31 -25.38 18.51
C PRO A 482 13.76 -25.56 17.08
N THR A 483 12.43 -25.54 16.96
CA THR A 483 11.70 -25.66 15.70
C THR A 483 10.87 -24.40 15.51
N TYR A 484 11.09 -23.72 14.39
CA TYR A 484 10.28 -22.60 13.95
C TYR A 484 9.08 -23.12 13.15
N LYS A 485 7.90 -22.57 13.45
CA LYS A 485 6.66 -22.87 12.72
C LYS A 485 6.04 -21.57 12.23
N TYR A 486 5.65 -21.55 10.97
CA TYR A 486 4.86 -20.49 10.38
C TYR A 486 3.56 -21.07 9.83
N GLU A 487 2.45 -20.44 10.17
CA GLU A 487 1.14 -20.75 9.60
C GLU A 487 0.47 -19.44 9.19
N ASN A 488 0.01 -19.37 7.94
CA ASN A 488 -0.78 -18.26 7.44
C ASN A 488 -1.91 -18.76 6.55
N VAL A 489 -3.14 -18.59 7.03
CA VAL A 489 -4.35 -19.16 6.43
C VAL A 489 -4.22 -20.68 6.28
N SER A 490 -3.85 -21.16 5.09
CA SER A 490 -3.70 -22.59 4.78
C SER A 490 -2.25 -22.99 4.52
N PHE A 491 -1.33 -22.02 4.46
CA PHE A 491 0.08 -22.26 4.17
C PHE A 491 0.85 -22.52 5.44
N LYS A 492 1.75 -23.50 5.39
CA LYS A 492 2.51 -23.96 6.55
C LYS A 492 3.98 -24.06 6.23
N PHE A 493 4.80 -23.88 7.26
CA PHE A 493 6.23 -24.11 7.21
C PHE A 493 6.69 -24.57 8.58
N GLU A 494 7.57 -25.56 8.61
CA GLU A 494 8.19 -26.07 9.83
C GLU A 494 9.66 -26.42 9.55
N SER A 495 10.58 -25.84 10.32
CA SER A 495 12.02 -26.11 10.16
C SER A 495 12.78 -25.91 11.47
N THR A 496 13.96 -26.52 11.59
CA THR A 496 14.85 -26.35 12.74
C THR A 496 15.58 -25.01 12.65
N ILE A 497 15.81 -24.34 13.79
CA ILE A 497 16.48 -23.03 13.83
C ILE A 497 17.88 -23.05 13.21
N SER A 498 18.55 -24.20 13.20
CA SER A 498 19.84 -24.43 12.53
C SER A 498 19.80 -24.30 11.01
N ASN A 499 18.62 -24.35 10.39
CA ASN A 499 18.45 -24.15 8.95
C ASN A 499 18.26 -22.67 8.59
N SER A 500 18.41 -21.76 9.56
CA SER A 500 18.24 -20.34 9.35
C SER A 500 19.48 -19.71 8.72
N ILE A 501 19.26 -18.67 7.92
CA ILE A 501 20.29 -17.75 7.46
C ILE A 501 19.95 -16.39 8.06
N SER A 502 20.84 -15.87 8.90
CA SER A 502 20.65 -14.54 9.48
C SER A 502 21.20 -13.47 8.54
N SER A 503 20.43 -12.40 8.36
CA SER A 503 20.84 -11.23 7.59
C SER A 503 20.64 -9.95 8.38
N VAL A 504 21.45 -8.95 8.09
CA VAL A 504 21.32 -7.59 8.61
C VAL A 504 21.21 -6.59 7.49
N THR A 505 20.36 -5.59 7.67
CA THR A 505 20.45 -4.33 6.94
C THR A 505 20.18 -3.18 7.89
N LEU A 506 21.17 -2.32 8.09
CA LEU A 506 21.05 -1.15 8.94
C LEU A 506 20.31 -0.05 8.18
N TYR A 507 19.48 0.69 8.90
CA TYR A 507 18.71 1.78 8.35
C TYR A 507 18.45 2.81 9.44
N ASP A 508 18.28 4.06 9.05
CA ASP A 508 18.04 5.17 9.96
C ASP A 508 16.68 5.79 9.66
N TYR A 509 15.83 5.83 10.69
CA TYR A 509 14.50 6.42 10.59
C TYR A 509 14.54 7.95 10.63
N ASP A 510 15.62 8.54 11.15
CA ASP A 510 15.71 9.96 11.48
C ASP A 510 16.37 10.80 10.37
N VAL A 511 16.94 10.16 9.33
CA VAL A 511 17.60 10.83 8.21
C VAL A 511 16.84 10.63 6.91
N GLU A 512 16.25 11.72 6.38
CA GLU A 512 15.72 11.73 5.03
C GLU A 512 16.84 11.87 3.97
N PRO A 513 16.80 11.12 2.86
CA PRO A 513 15.77 10.13 2.50
C PRO A 513 15.93 8.83 3.30
N ILE A 514 14.82 8.36 3.89
CA ILE A 514 14.76 7.09 4.60
C ILE A 514 15.21 5.99 3.65
N GLY A 515 16.22 5.23 4.05
CA GLY A 515 16.79 4.16 3.26
C GLY A 515 17.83 3.38 4.05
N PHE A 516 18.33 2.32 3.43
CA PHE A 516 19.34 1.50 4.08
C PHE A 516 20.68 2.25 4.17
N ASN A 517 21.24 2.28 5.37
CA ASN A 517 22.57 2.82 5.67
C ASN A 517 23.66 1.76 5.50
N SER A 518 23.30 0.48 5.48
CA SER A 518 24.17 -0.58 5.01
C SER A 518 23.55 -1.26 3.78
N CYS A 519 24.35 -2.04 3.08
CA CYS A 519 23.87 -3.02 2.14
C CYS A 519 23.40 -4.27 2.91
N PHE A 520 22.54 -5.06 2.26
CA PHE A 520 22.12 -6.36 2.80
C PHE A 520 23.37 -7.20 3.08
N THR A 521 23.47 -7.83 4.26
CA THR A 521 24.65 -8.63 4.61
C THR A 521 24.19 -9.92 5.27
N ILE A 522 24.79 -11.03 4.87
CA ILE A 522 24.60 -12.32 5.52
C ILE A 522 25.56 -12.38 6.70
N LEU A 523 25.05 -12.74 7.87
CA LEU A 523 25.83 -12.81 9.09
C LEU A 523 26.48 -14.19 9.24
N ASP A 524 27.77 -14.17 9.55
CA ASP A 524 28.58 -15.34 9.90
C ASP A 524 29.54 -15.03 11.05
N GLN A 525 30.20 -16.05 11.59
CA GLN A 525 31.11 -15.89 12.73
C GLN A 525 32.24 -14.87 12.49
N SER A 526 32.60 -14.61 11.23
CA SER A 526 33.70 -13.70 10.88
C SER A 526 33.28 -12.22 10.87
N ASN A 527 32.00 -11.94 10.60
CA ASN A 527 31.51 -10.57 10.42
C ASN A 527 30.57 -10.08 11.52
N ILE A 528 30.09 -10.98 12.38
CA ILE A 528 29.24 -10.67 13.55
C ILE A 528 29.75 -9.47 14.36
N PRO A 529 31.03 -9.40 14.78
CA PRO A 529 31.51 -8.31 15.64
C PRO A 529 31.34 -6.91 15.04
N TYR A 530 31.27 -6.80 13.71
CA TYR A 530 31.08 -5.51 13.05
C TYR A 530 29.64 -5.00 13.15
N TYR A 531 28.63 -5.88 13.25
CA TYR A 531 27.22 -5.50 13.19
C TYR A 531 26.48 -5.60 14.53
N VAL A 532 26.99 -6.39 15.48
CA VAL A 532 26.33 -6.69 16.78
C VAL A 532 25.95 -5.42 17.56
N ASP A 533 26.83 -4.41 17.57
CA ASP A 533 26.59 -3.14 18.28
C ASP A 533 25.52 -2.26 17.62
N HIS A 534 25.13 -2.57 16.38
CA HIS A 534 24.19 -1.79 15.59
C HIS A 534 22.85 -2.49 15.36
N ILE A 535 22.70 -3.73 15.82
CA ILE A 535 21.42 -4.45 15.78
C ILE A 535 20.86 -4.61 17.20
N SER A 536 19.54 -4.76 17.28
CA SER A 536 18.89 -4.91 18.59
C SER A 536 19.35 -6.18 19.31
N ASP A 537 19.37 -6.15 20.65
CA ASP A 537 19.68 -7.32 21.47
C ASP A 537 18.83 -8.54 21.12
N GLN A 538 17.57 -8.31 20.72
CA GLN A 538 16.66 -9.36 20.26
C GLN A 538 17.13 -10.01 18.94
N SER A 539 17.64 -9.22 18.00
CA SER A 539 18.24 -9.73 16.77
C SER A 539 19.52 -10.51 17.05
N ASN A 540 20.35 -10.02 17.98
CA ASN A 540 21.65 -10.61 18.34
C ASN A 540 21.54 -12.08 18.81
N ILE A 541 20.44 -12.47 19.47
CA ILE A 541 20.24 -13.84 19.98
C ILE A 541 20.26 -14.89 18.85
N PHE A 542 19.79 -14.52 17.66
CA PHE A 542 19.59 -15.49 16.57
C PHE A 542 20.77 -15.62 15.62
N VAL A 543 21.67 -14.63 15.63
CA VAL A 543 22.81 -14.59 14.72
C VAL A 543 23.73 -15.81 14.83
N PRO A 544 24.01 -16.39 16.02
CA PRO A 544 24.82 -17.60 16.14
C PRO A 544 24.24 -18.85 15.46
N PHE A 545 22.93 -18.85 15.12
CA PHE A 545 22.27 -19.97 14.43
C PHE A 545 22.30 -19.84 12.90
N SER A 546 22.89 -18.77 12.36
CA SER A 546 23.06 -18.56 10.92
C SER A 546 23.98 -19.62 10.31
N ASP A 547 23.49 -20.37 9.33
CA ASP A 547 24.27 -21.36 8.59
C ASP A 547 24.27 -21.08 7.08
N ILE A 548 25.40 -20.56 6.59
CA ILE A 548 25.66 -20.26 5.17
C ILE A 548 25.60 -21.52 4.29
N ASN A 549 25.79 -22.73 4.85
CA ASN A 549 25.69 -23.96 4.07
C ASN A 549 24.28 -24.21 3.53
N ASN A 550 23.27 -23.46 3.98
CA ASN A 550 21.91 -23.51 3.44
C ASN A 550 21.74 -22.71 2.13
N ILE A 551 22.76 -21.95 1.72
CA ILE A 551 22.81 -21.25 0.44
C ILE A 551 23.33 -22.21 -0.63
N SER A 552 22.67 -22.22 -1.78
CA SER A 552 23.07 -22.96 -2.98
C SER A 552 23.65 -21.99 -4.00
N GLU A 553 24.81 -22.34 -4.57
CA GLU A 553 25.41 -21.55 -5.68
C GLU A 553 24.81 -21.89 -7.05
N ASN A 554 23.95 -22.91 -7.12
CA ASN A 554 23.28 -23.29 -8.36
C ASN A 554 22.15 -22.31 -8.65
N PHE A 555 22.32 -21.50 -9.69
CA PHE A 555 21.27 -20.59 -10.16
C PHE A 555 20.15 -21.38 -10.85
N ASP A 556 18.97 -21.40 -10.23
CA ASP A 556 17.76 -21.79 -10.93
C ASP A 556 17.33 -20.68 -11.91
N SER A 557 17.12 -21.06 -13.17
CA SER A 557 16.82 -20.09 -14.23
C SER A 557 15.46 -19.41 -14.07
N GLU A 558 14.49 -20.08 -13.45
CA GLU A 558 13.15 -19.51 -13.22
C GLU A 558 13.18 -18.48 -12.07
N THR A 559 13.97 -18.75 -11.03
CA THR A 559 14.29 -17.82 -9.94
C THR A 559 14.87 -16.51 -10.50
N GLU A 560 15.91 -16.60 -11.33
CA GLU A 560 16.52 -15.43 -11.98
C GLU A 560 15.52 -14.65 -12.84
N GLU A 561 14.67 -15.33 -13.61
CA GLU A 561 13.63 -14.69 -14.43
C GLU A 561 12.64 -13.90 -13.55
N LEU A 562 12.19 -14.48 -12.43
CA LEU A 562 11.28 -13.83 -11.48
C LEU A 562 11.90 -12.58 -10.87
N PHE A 563 13.15 -12.67 -10.38
CA PHE A 563 13.85 -11.52 -9.82
C PHE A 563 14.06 -10.42 -10.85
N GLN A 564 14.53 -10.73 -12.06
CA GLN A 564 14.73 -9.72 -13.12
C GLN A 564 13.41 -9.03 -13.51
N LYS A 565 12.30 -9.79 -13.53
CA LYS A 565 10.98 -9.28 -13.92
C LYS A 565 10.41 -8.30 -12.90
N PHE A 566 10.48 -8.63 -11.62
CA PHE A 566 9.84 -7.83 -10.58
C PHE A 566 10.78 -6.86 -9.86
N PHE A 567 12.09 -7.10 -9.92
CA PHE A 567 13.10 -6.32 -9.21
C PHE A 567 14.26 -5.97 -10.16
N PRO A 568 14.08 -5.03 -11.10
CA PRO A 568 15.11 -4.72 -12.07
C PRO A 568 16.36 -4.09 -11.43
N LYS A 569 17.56 -4.60 -11.77
CA LYS A 569 18.87 -4.15 -11.24
C LYS A 569 19.13 -2.64 -11.34
N LYS A 570 18.46 -1.93 -12.25
CA LYS A 570 18.53 -0.46 -12.36
C LYS A 570 18.15 0.29 -11.07
N ASN A 571 17.40 -0.38 -10.19
CA ASN A 571 16.97 0.17 -8.90
C ASN A 571 18.00 -0.06 -7.78
N ALA A 572 19.00 -0.92 -7.98
CA ALA A 572 19.99 -1.24 -6.96
C ALA A 572 21.01 -0.11 -6.77
N LYS A 573 21.42 0.12 -5.51
CA LYS A 573 22.49 1.07 -5.19
C LYS A 573 23.82 0.57 -5.77
N LYS A 574 24.53 1.44 -6.51
CA LYS A 574 25.81 1.10 -7.15
C LYS A 574 26.86 0.58 -6.17
N TRP A 575 26.95 1.18 -4.99
CA TRP A 575 27.84 0.70 -3.94
C TRP A 575 27.47 -0.72 -3.51
N CYS A 576 26.20 -1.01 -3.24
CA CYS A 576 25.79 -2.34 -2.81
C CYS A 576 26.03 -3.42 -3.86
N LEU A 577 25.84 -3.10 -5.15
CA LEU A 577 26.25 -3.99 -6.24
C LEU A 577 27.76 -4.26 -6.24
N ASN A 578 28.59 -3.26 -5.96
CA ASN A 578 30.04 -3.45 -5.85
C ASN A 578 30.41 -4.25 -4.59
N PHE A 579 29.73 -3.98 -3.47
CA PHE A 579 29.92 -4.69 -2.22
C PHE A 579 29.50 -6.17 -2.31
N GLU A 580 28.53 -6.52 -3.16
CA GLU A 580 28.20 -7.91 -3.50
C GLU A 580 29.32 -8.62 -4.22
N THR A 581 29.88 -7.98 -5.26
CA THR A 581 31.07 -8.49 -5.94
C THR A 581 32.22 -8.67 -4.95
N LEU A 582 32.42 -7.70 -4.07
CA LEU A 582 33.45 -7.75 -3.04
C LEU A 582 33.28 -8.98 -2.12
N ALA A 583 32.07 -9.21 -1.61
CA ALA A 583 31.79 -10.36 -0.74
C ALA A 583 32.08 -11.70 -1.44
N LYS A 584 31.72 -11.83 -2.73
CA LYS A 584 32.06 -13.03 -3.54
C LYS A 584 33.57 -13.22 -3.69
N LEU A 585 34.31 -12.14 -3.91
CA LEU A 585 35.77 -12.18 -4.03
C LEU A 585 36.47 -12.51 -2.70
N GLN A 586 35.91 -12.05 -1.58
CA GLN A 586 36.43 -12.41 -0.25
C GLN A 586 36.38 -13.91 0.01
N ALA A 587 35.35 -14.61 -0.48
CA ALA A 587 35.25 -16.08 -0.35
C ALA A 587 36.38 -16.81 -1.10
N VAL A 588 36.88 -16.25 -2.20
CA VAL A 588 38.01 -16.80 -2.98
C VAL A 588 39.37 -16.46 -2.34
N ASN A 589 39.40 -15.48 -1.42
CA ASN A 589 40.60 -15.00 -0.71
C ASN A 589 41.73 -14.50 -1.63
N ASP A 590 41.39 -14.00 -2.83
CA ASP A 590 42.35 -13.40 -3.77
C ASP A 590 42.37 -11.87 -3.65
N HIS A 591 43.35 -11.39 -2.88
CA HIS A 591 43.54 -9.97 -2.59
C HIS A 591 43.88 -9.14 -3.83
N GLN A 592 44.49 -9.73 -4.87
CA GLN A 592 44.83 -8.99 -6.09
C GLN A 592 43.56 -8.68 -6.89
N ILE A 593 42.68 -9.68 -7.05
CA ILE A 593 41.40 -9.50 -7.74
C ILE A 593 40.50 -8.52 -6.98
N ILE A 594 40.53 -8.53 -5.64
CA ILE A 594 39.82 -7.55 -4.82
C ILE A 594 40.28 -6.12 -5.15
N MET A 595 41.60 -5.85 -5.20
CA MET A 595 42.10 -4.52 -5.53
C MET A 595 41.73 -4.07 -6.95
N GLU A 596 41.75 -4.98 -7.93
CA GLU A 596 41.39 -4.70 -9.32
C GLU A 596 39.91 -4.30 -9.50
N ASN A 597 39.03 -4.76 -8.59
CA ASN A 597 37.60 -4.44 -8.60
C ASN A 597 37.24 -3.19 -7.77
N TYR A 598 38.22 -2.50 -7.18
CA TYR A 598 38.01 -1.25 -6.47
C TYR A 598 37.68 -0.10 -7.44
N VAL A 599 36.52 0.54 -7.24
CA VAL A 599 36.05 1.63 -8.09
C VAL A 599 36.20 2.97 -7.38
N ASP A 600 37.11 3.82 -7.86
CA ASP A 600 37.29 5.17 -7.33
C ASP A 600 35.98 5.98 -7.44
N GLY A 601 35.53 6.54 -6.30
CA GLY A 601 34.34 7.38 -6.21
C GLY A 601 33.05 6.67 -5.82
N LEU A 602 33.05 5.33 -5.75
CA LEU A 602 32.00 4.59 -5.04
C LEU A 602 32.39 4.49 -3.55
N GLN A 603 31.45 4.82 -2.67
CA GLN A 603 31.69 4.88 -1.22
C GLN A 603 30.57 4.19 -0.46
N PRO A 604 30.89 3.51 0.66
CA PRO A 604 29.88 2.95 1.54
C PRO A 604 29.12 4.05 2.28
N PHE A 605 27.89 3.70 2.64
CA PHE A 605 27.18 4.40 3.70
C PHE A 605 27.57 3.86 5.08
N TYR A 606 27.91 2.56 5.16
CA TYR A 606 28.35 1.90 6.37
C TYR A 606 29.83 1.54 6.32
N THR A 607 30.62 2.16 7.18
CA THR A 607 32.08 2.14 7.14
C THR A 607 32.71 0.74 7.12
N PRO A 608 32.22 -0.28 7.86
CA PRO A 608 32.74 -1.64 7.79
C PRO A 608 32.71 -2.31 6.41
N GLU A 609 31.87 -1.86 5.48
CA GLU A 609 31.74 -2.48 4.15
C GLU A 609 32.97 -2.30 3.26
N ILE A 610 33.82 -1.28 3.53
CA ILE A 610 35.05 -1.03 2.75
C ILE A 610 36.28 -1.76 3.30
N LEU A 611 36.17 -2.38 4.48
CA LEU A 611 37.27 -3.10 5.14
C LEU A 611 37.96 -4.14 4.25
N PRO A 612 37.27 -4.89 3.38
CA PRO A 612 37.94 -5.88 2.55
C PRO A 612 38.91 -5.25 1.54
N TYR A 613 38.58 -4.08 1.00
CA TYR A 613 39.50 -3.32 0.15
C TYR A 613 40.69 -2.78 0.96
N LEU A 614 40.44 -2.31 2.18
CA LEU A 614 41.50 -1.83 3.07
C LEU A 614 42.53 -2.94 3.35
N ASP A 615 42.07 -4.15 3.70
CA ASP A 615 42.94 -5.31 3.94
C ASP A 615 43.71 -5.74 2.68
N ALA A 616 43.03 -5.79 1.53
CA ALA A 616 43.66 -6.14 0.26
C ALA A 616 44.77 -5.14 -0.15
N PHE A 617 44.52 -3.82 -0.04
CA PHE A 617 45.52 -2.80 -0.34
C PHE A 617 46.66 -2.77 0.68
N ALA A 618 46.37 -3.02 1.97
CA ALA A 618 47.39 -3.08 3.02
C ALA A 618 48.36 -4.24 2.80
N ARG A 619 47.86 -5.45 2.50
CA ARG A 619 48.69 -6.63 2.21
C ARG A 619 49.58 -6.45 0.98
N ASN A 620 49.12 -5.68 0.00
CA ASN A 620 49.88 -5.35 -1.21
C ASN A 620 50.72 -4.06 -1.09
N LYS A 621 50.85 -3.51 0.13
CA LYS A 621 51.66 -2.32 0.44
C LYS A 621 51.29 -1.07 -0.39
N ASN A 622 50.03 -0.95 -0.83
CA ASN A 622 49.53 0.21 -1.56
C ASN A 622 49.02 1.29 -0.59
N TRP A 623 49.96 1.93 0.10
CA TRP A 623 49.67 2.84 1.21
C TRP A 623 48.90 4.10 0.79
N THR A 624 49.04 4.56 -0.45
CA THR A 624 48.27 5.71 -0.96
C THR A 624 46.77 5.43 -1.00
N LYS A 625 46.37 4.20 -1.36
CA LYS A 625 44.95 3.80 -1.36
C LYS A 625 44.43 3.55 0.04
N VAL A 626 45.25 2.95 0.91
CA VAL A 626 44.94 2.77 2.35
C VAL A 626 44.65 4.12 3.01
N ASP A 627 45.51 5.13 2.83
CA ASP A 627 45.34 6.49 3.38
C ASP A 627 44.01 7.11 2.92
N ARG A 628 43.70 7.02 1.63
CA ARG A 628 42.43 7.54 1.07
C ARG A 628 41.19 6.84 1.64
N ILE A 629 41.24 5.51 1.80
CA ILE A 629 40.12 4.74 2.38
C ILE A 629 39.91 5.17 3.83
N LEU A 630 40.97 5.20 4.64
CA LEU A 630 40.91 5.60 6.05
C LEU A 630 40.42 7.06 6.22
N GLU A 631 40.84 8.00 5.35
CA GLU A 631 40.31 9.37 5.35
C GLU A 631 38.79 9.41 5.09
N THR A 632 38.29 8.49 4.25
CA THR A 632 36.86 8.41 3.95
C THR A 632 36.07 7.75 5.08
N MET A 633 36.64 6.71 5.69
CA MET A 633 36.09 6.07 6.88
C MET A 633 35.96 7.08 8.03
N ASN A 634 36.98 7.93 8.23
CA ASN A 634 36.97 8.93 9.30
C ASN A 634 35.88 10.00 9.13
N LYS A 635 35.59 10.39 7.88
CA LYS A 635 34.50 11.33 7.59
C LYS A 635 33.11 10.75 7.83
N THR A 636 32.97 9.43 7.72
CA THR A 636 31.68 8.74 7.79
C THR A 636 31.38 8.21 9.19
N SER A 637 32.37 7.61 9.86
CA SER A 637 32.22 7.04 11.20
C SER A 637 33.52 7.20 12.02
N PRO A 638 33.83 8.39 12.56
CA PRO A 638 35.09 8.65 13.25
C PRO A 638 35.30 7.75 14.48
N ASP A 639 34.24 7.48 15.26
CA ASP A 639 34.32 6.65 16.47
C ASP A 639 34.67 5.20 16.13
N PHE A 640 34.10 4.65 15.05
CA PHE A 640 34.43 3.30 14.56
C PHE A 640 35.91 3.21 14.15
N VAL A 641 36.44 4.25 13.49
CA VAL A 641 37.83 4.26 13.03
C VAL A 641 38.80 4.18 14.20
N CYS A 642 38.54 4.86 15.32
CA CYS A 642 39.41 4.78 16.49
C CYS A 642 39.45 3.37 17.11
N THR A 643 38.30 2.74 17.31
CA THR A 643 38.23 1.35 17.82
C THR A 643 38.88 0.38 16.83
N PHE A 644 38.53 0.50 15.56
CA PHE A 644 39.04 -0.37 14.49
C PHE A 644 40.56 -0.27 14.34
N ILE A 645 41.14 0.95 14.31
CA ILE A 645 42.60 1.11 14.18
C ILE A 645 43.32 0.48 15.37
N THR A 646 42.76 0.54 16.58
CA THR A 646 43.37 -0.06 17.77
C THR A 646 43.50 -1.58 17.61
N ASP A 647 42.40 -2.26 17.27
CA ASP A 647 42.37 -3.72 17.07
C ASP A 647 43.14 -4.16 15.81
N TYR A 648 43.00 -3.39 14.74
CA TYR A 648 43.61 -3.70 13.44
C TYR A 648 45.11 -3.40 13.42
N SER A 649 45.61 -2.49 14.26
CA SER A 649 47.06 -2.23 14.41
C SER A 649 47.83 -3.47 14.85
N ILE A 650 47.21 -4.36 15.61
CA ILE A 650 47.80 -5.64 16.04
C ILE A 650 47.98 -6.56 14.82
N LYS A 651 46.96 -6.67 13.95
CA LYS A 651 47.04 -7.39 12.67
C LYS A 651 48.02 -6.75 11.67
N LEU A 652 48.10 -5.42 11.63
CA LEU A 652 48.96 -4.69 10.69
C LEU A 652 50.45 -4.73 11.08
N LYS A 653 50.78 -4.85 12.37
CA LYS A 653 52.16 -5.05 12.82
C LYS A 653 52.80 -6.32 12.27
N GLU A 654 51.99 -7.34 11.95
CA GLU A 654 52.45 -8.57 11.28
C GLU A 654 52.73 -8.38 9.77
N LEU A 655 52.27 -7.28 9.16
CA LEU A 655 52.31 -7.03 7.71
C LEU A 655 53.35 -5.97 7.26
N GLU A 656 54.29 -5.56 8.11
CA GLU A 656 55.29 -4.51 7.83
C GLU A 656 54.65 -3.16 7.41
N PHE A 657 53.69 -2.68 8.20
CA PHE A 657 52.95 -1.44 7.95
C PHE A 657 53.85 -0.18 7.96
N ASP A 658 53.58 0.79 7.07
CA ASP A 658 54.30 2.08 7.07
C ASP A 658 53.91 2.93 8.29
N ASN A 659 54.84 3.06 9.23
CA ASN A 659 54.65 3.82 10.48
C ASN A 659 54.21 5.27 10.24
N ASN A 660 54.56 5.88 9.10
CA ASN A 660 54.16 7.26 8.80
C ASN A 660 52.65 7.40 8.57
N VAL A 661 52.01 6.40 7.96
CA VAL A 661 50.55 6.39 7.76
C VAL A 661 49.85 6.19 9.11
N PHE A 662 50.38 5.29 9.95
CA PHE A 662 49.83 5.02 11.28
C PHE A 662 49.93 6.23 12.21
N GLU A 663 51.10 6.87 12.28
CA GLU A 663 51.31 8.07 13.08
C GLU A 663 50.44 9.24 12.60
N LYS A 664 50.30 9.42 11.28
CA LYS A 664 49.41 10.43 10.68
C LYS A 664 47.96 10.23 11.15
N PHE A 665 47.44 9.00 11.18
CA PHE A 665 46.07 8.75 11.63
C PHE A 665 45.87 8.90 13.13
N ASN A 666 46.81 8.41 13.95
CA ASN A 666 46.76 8.62 15.40
C ASN A 666 46.82 10.11 15.76
N GLN A 667 47.61 10.90 15.04
CA GLN A 667 47.69 12.36 15.22
C GLN A 667 46.42 13.10 14.76
N ILE A 668 45.82 12.70 13.63
CA ILE A 668 44.62 13.36 13.08
C ILE A 668 43.39 13.14 13.97
N ASN A 669 43.26 11.96 14.58
CA ASN A 669 42.00 11.57 15.24
C ASN A 669 42.01 11.73 16.76
N GLN A 670 43.15 12.07 17.39
CA GLN A 670 43.28 12.07 18.85
C GLN A 670 42.70 10.80 19.50
N CYS A 671 42.77 9.66 18.80
CA CYS A 671 42.33 8.39 19.35
C CYS A 671 43.25 8.13 20.54
N ASN A 672 42.74 8.27 21.77
CA ASN A 672 43.50 7.98 22.98
C ASN A 672 43.68 6.45 23.06
N ALA A 673 44.60 5.92 22.27
CA ALA A 673 45.13 4.59 22.51
C ALA A 673 45.99 4.68 23.76
N ALA A 674 45.42 4.30 24.90
CA ALA A 674 46.22 3.85 26.03
C ALA A 674 46.98 2.60 25.54
N TYR A 675 48.20 2.83 25.07
CA TYR A 675 49.20 1.78 24.93
C TYR A 675 49.69 1.47 26.35
N ASP A 676 49.15 0.41 26.93
CA ASP A 676 49.81 -0.37 27.99
C ASP A 676 49.70 -1.87 27.67
#